data_AF-A0A2V7Y1C7-F1
#
_entry.id   AF-A0A2V7Y1C7-F1
#
_cell.length_a   1.000
_cell.length_b   1.000
_cell.length_c   1.000
_cell.angle_alpha   90.00
_cell.angle_beta   90.00
_cell.angle_gamma   90.00
#
_symmetry.space_group_name_H-M   'P 1'
#
loop_
_entity.id
_entity.type
_entity.pdbx_description
1 polymer ?
#
loop_
_entity_poly.entity_id
_entity_poly.type
_entity_poly.pdbx_seq_one_letter_code
_entity_poly.pdbx_strand_id
1 'polypeptide(L)'
;MRPAPRPEDEKQRLEAVRATDILDTPPEGDFDALTRIAAAVCGTPIALVSLLDEHRQWFKSKVGLETSELPREQALCAHTILELDLLVVPDARADPRFADNPLVLRDPHIRFYAGTPLRTADGHAIGTLCVIDHAPRQLTAEQRSALRDLGQQATAQIELRRTVADLRRAMGERERAEAALRAALESAADLAPAAPPARGTTRPGGLALAALVAPLALTLWGAHLSQDGLERQREERFSRAADQIAAILRERLTAYEQVLHGGSALFAASTHVDRNDWRSYVDSLGVEARYPGIRAFGYITRLPHAEVPVFEARLRAEGIDAPVRPAGTRPEHFAVTYVEPMATHAAALGVDMAAEPRRRAAAEAARDGGGAVMTARLELVEDPEHAPGFLLFAPDYAETPAPATVEERRRSLRGWVFAAARARDLLRALPSGLLTDLDLEVYDGTAPSGDSLVYDSVPPVRALDPPRGLLAHRSTVIAAGRPWMLYLTALPGFEGGEGRWPRALVLGGGLAASLALFGLVWSLAATRRRAIERAERMTSALRASEQRVRSVMDTVADAIVTFDPSGKVRSANPAAQWLFGRRLADLIGRDIGELVPGVSAAPTGHVEAQVRRPDGDAAPVDVTVTPTAGAESFVAVVRDVSERRATERALRESEQRTRSILDNMLGGLITIDEPGTIESVNPATAARTCASPSRAPSAGSRSGAGAGTAARSSLSSSPCSSSSPRPPAATSRAACATSPSATRWRSSSRSSSPPSATSCARRWPPSAAR
;
A
#
# COMPACT_ATOMS: atom_id res chain seq x y z
N MET A 1 14.53 24.83 -48.52
CA MET A 1 14.45 24.66 -47.05
C MET A 1 15.56 23.75 -46.58
N ARG A 2 16.34 24.16 -45.56
CA ARG A 2 17.28 23.26 -44.88
C ARG A 2 16.49 22.46 -43.84
N PRO A 3 16.30 21.14 -44.00
CA PRO A 3 15.63 20.35 -42.98
C PRO A 3 16.41 20.44 -41.66
N ALA A 4 15.70 20.49 -40.54
CA ALA A 4 16.34 20.47 -39.22
C ALA A 4 17.18 19.19 -39.08
N PRO A 5 18.42 19.26 -38.59
CA PRO A 5 19.18 18.06 -38.27
C PRO A 5 18.46 17.27 -37.18
N ARG A 6 18.65 15.94 -37.17
CA ARG A 6 18.12 15.11 -36.09
C ARG A 6 19.03 15.25 -34.86
N PRO A 7 18.48 15.33 -33.64
CA PRO A 7 19.24 15.20 -32.39
C PRO A 7 20.12 13.94 -32.39
N GLU A 8 21.29 14.00 -31.73
CA GLU A 8 22.19 12.84 -31.60
C GLU A 8 21.52 11.67 -30.84
N ASP A 9 20.62 12.00 -29.93
CA ASP A 9 19.82 11.10 -29.09
C ASP A 9 18.42 10.79 -29.67
N GLU A 10 18.20 10.95 -30.98
CA GLU A 10 16.88 10.85 -31.61
C GLU A 10 16.14 9.55 -31.28
N LYS A 11 16.85 8.43 -31.15
CA LYS A 11 16.23 7.14 -30.79
C LYS A 11 15.62 7.20 -29.39
N GLN A 12 16.40 7.65 -28.40
CA GLN A 12 15.97 7.80 -27.02
C GLN A 12 14.85 8.84 -26.89
N ARG A 13 14.95 9.93 -27.65
CA ARG A 13 13.91 10.95 -27.73
C ARG A 13 12.59 10.39 -28.26
N LEU A 14 12.61 9.59 -29.33
CA LEU A 14 11.40 8.94 -29.87
C LEU A 14 10.81 7.92 -28.89
N GLU A 15 11.66 7.16 -28.18
CA GLU A 15 11.22 6.28 -27.10
C GLU A 15 10.52 7.09 -25.98
N ALA A 16 11.09 8.24 -25.61
CA ALA A 16 10.48 9.15 -24.63
C ALA A 16 9.14 9.73 -25.11
N VAL A 17 9.04 10.14 -26.39
CA VAL A 17 7.76 10.56 -26.99
C VAL A 17 6.72 9.45 -26.89
N ARG A 18 7.06 8.22 -27.30
CA ARG A 18 6.14 7.07 -27.25
C ARG A 18 5.73 6.73 -25.82
N ALA A 19 6.65 6.85 -24.86
CA ALA A 19 6.39 6.59 -23.45
C ALA A 19 5.39 7.56 -22.81
N THR A 20 5.12 8.72 -23.44
CA THR A 20 4.08 9.65 -22.94
C THR A 20 2.65 9.17 -23.19
N ASP A 21 2.44 8.24 -24.13
CA ASP A 21 1.11 7.72 -24.51
C ASP A 21 0.08 8.83 -24.83
N ILE A 22 0.58 9.97 -25.37
CA ILE A 22 -0.21 11.16 -25.65
C ILE A 22 -0.51 11.37 -27.14
N LEU A 23 0.28 10.77 -28.04
CA LEU A 23 0.06 10.89 -29.48
C LEU A 23 -1.32 10.38 -29.87
N ASP A 24 -1.97 11.06 -30.81
CA ASP A 24 -3.30 10.73 -31.36
C ASP A 24 -4.44 10.70 -30.32
N THR A 25 -4.23 11.29 -29.14
CA THR A 25 -5.25 11.36 -28.10
C THR A 25 -6.22 12.53 -28.33
N PRO A 26 -7.47 12.45 -27.83
CA PRO A 26 -8.43 13.54 -27.98
C PRO A 26 -7.93 14.88 -27.37
N PRO A 27 -8.50 16.02 -27.81
CA PRO A 27 -8.25 17.31 -27.19
C PRO A 27 -8.56 17.31 -25.69
N GLU A 28 -7.80 18.08 -24.93
CA GLU A 28 -7.88 18.15 -23.47
C GLU A 28 -7.86 19.61 -23.01
N GLY A 29 -8.84 19.98 -22.19
CA GLY A 29 -9.07 21.36 -21.78
C GLY A 29 -7.87 22.03 -21.10
N ASP A 30 -7.04 21.26 -20.40
CA ASP A 30 -5.84 21.76 -19.73
C ASP A 30 -4.78 22.24 -20.74
N PHE A 31 -4.54 21.48 -21.81
CA PHE A 31 -3.63 21.91 -22.88
C PHE A 31 -4.22 23.06 -23.70
N ASP A 32 -5.53 23.05 -23.92
CA ASP A 32 -6.24 24.14 -24.60
C ASP A 32 -6.20 25.46 -23.81
N ALA A 33 -6.17 25.39 -22.48
CA ALA A 33 -5.95 26.57 -21.66
C ALA A 33 -4.54 27.14 -21.88
N LEU A 34 -3.51 26.29 -21.93
CA LEU A 34 -2.13 26.73 -22.13
C LEU A 34 -1.92 27.42 -23.48
N THR A 35 -2.47 26.86 -24.57
CA THR A 35 -2.38 27.49 -25.90
C THR A 35 -3.15 28.80 -25.97
N ARG A 36 -4.35 28.89 -25.38
CA ARG A 36 -5.10 30.17 -25.29
C ARG A 36 -4.36 31.23 -24.49
N ILE A 37 -3.76 30.88 -23.35
CA ILE A 37 -2.98 31.81 -22.53
C ILE A 37 -1.73 32.26 -23.29
N ALA A 38 -1.00 31.34 -23.93
CA ALA A 38 0.19 31.68 -24.72
C ALA A 38 -0.13 32.68 -25.85
N ALA A 39 -1.22 32.43 -26.60
CA ALA A 39 -1.70 33.34 -27.64
C ALA A 39 -2.07 34.72 -27.08
N ALA A 40 -2.81 34.75 -25.97
CA ALA A 40 -3.26 36.00 -25.35
C ALA A 40 -2.09 36.84 -24.78
N VAL A 41 -1.15 36.21 -24.07
CA VAL A 41 0.00 36.89 -23.46
C VAL A 41 0.95 37.45 -24.53
N CYS A 42 1.17 36.69 -25.60
CA CYS A 42 2.05 37.13 -26.69
C CYS A 42 1.35 38.03 -27.70
N GLY A 43 0.01 38.12 -27.66
CA GLY A 43 -0.80 38.85 -28.62
C GLY A 43 -0.67 38.29 -30.04
N THR A 44 -0.56 36.97 -30.17
CA THR A 44 -0.33 36.27 -31.44
C THR A 44 -1.58 35.48 -31.85
N PRO A 45 -1.89 35.40 -33.16
CA PRO A 45 -3.09 34.72 -33.65
C PRO A 45 -3.02 33.19 -33.52
N ILE A 46 -1.81 32.63 -33.45
CA ILE A 46 -1.60 31.17 -33.46
C ILE A 46 -0.76 30.76 -32.25
N ALA A 47 -1.16 29.68 -31.58
CA ALA A 47 -0.39 29.03 -30.53
C ALA A 47 -0.62 27.51 -30.52
N LEU A 48 0.43 26.73 -30.27
CA LEU A 48 0.40 25.26 -30.39
C LEU A 48 1.15 24.62 -29.22
N VAL A 49 0.55 23.58 -28.63
CA VAL A 49 1.27 22.54 -27.89
C VAL A 49 1.38 21.35 -28.83
N SER A 50 2.61 20.94 -29.13
CA SER A 50 2.84 19.90 -30.13
C SER A 50 3.92 18.91 -29.70
N LEU A 51 3.81 17.68 -30.19
CA LEU A 51 4.83 16.65 -30.04
C LEU A 51 5.46 16.35 -31.39
N LEU A 52 6.76 16.09 -31.38
CA LEU A 52 7.52 15.79 -32.59
C LEU A 52 7.81 14.29 -32.68
N ASP A 53 7.08 13.61 -33.56
CA ASP A 53 7.23 12.18 -33.84
C ASP A 53 8.28 11.95 -34.95
N GLU A 54 8.47 10.71 -35.39
CA GLU A 54 9.49 10.33 -36.36
C GLU A 54 9.33 11.06 -37.71
N HIS A 55 8.08 11.17 -38.19
CA HIS A 55 7.76 11.72 -39.51
C HIS A 55 6.84 12.95 -39.49
N ARG A 56 6.26 13.29 -38.33
CA ARG A 56 5.25 14.35 -38.21
C ARG A 56 5.44 15.18 -36.95
N GLN A 57 4.92 16.40 -37.00
CA GLN A 57 4.59 17.20 -35.84
C GLN A 57 3.10 17.05 -35.58
N TRP A 58 2.72 16.50 -34.44
CA TRP A 58 1.34 16.29 -34.03
C TRP A 58 0.91 17.33 -33.01
N PHE A 59 -0.27 17.92 -33.16
CA PHE A 59 -0.74 19.01 -32.31
C PHE A 59 -1.66 18.48 -31.22
N LYS A 60 -1.17 18.53 -29.98
CA LYS A 60 -1.97 18.19 -28.80
C LYS A 60 -3.04 19.24 -28.53
N SER A 61 -2.69 20.50 -28.75
CA SER A 61 -3.61 21.63 -28.64
C SER A 61 -3.20 22.72 -29.62
N LYS A 62 -4.19 23.46 -30.13
CA LYS A 62 -4.00 24.49 -31.14
C LYS A 62 -4.99 25.64 -31.00
N VAL A 63 -4.51 26.83 -31.31
CA VAL A 63 -5.28 28.05 -31.53
C VAL A 63 -4.86 28.61 -32.88
N GLY A 64 -5.83 29.04 -33.71
CA GLY A 64 -5.57 29.72 -34.98
C GLY A 64 -5.16 28.83 -36.15
N LEU A 65 -5.24 27.49 -36.04
CA LEU A 65 -4.98 26.55 -37.14
C LEU A 65 -6.03 25.44 -37.21
N GLU A 66 -6.42 25.08 -38.43
CA GLU A 66 -7.40 24.01 -38.70
C GLU A 66 -6.77 22.61 -38.78
N THR A 67 -5.53 22.48 -39.27
CA THR A 67 -4.85 21.16 -39.33
C THR A 67 -4.44 20.67 -37.94
N SER A 68 -4.37 19.36 -37.73
CA SER A 68 -3.98 18.74 -36.45
C SER A 68 -2.57 18.15 -36.47
N GLU A 69 -1.94 18.08 -37.63
CA GLU A 69 -0.56 17.65 -37.78
C GLU A 69 0.07 18.23 -39.07
N LEU A 70 1.40 18.18 -39.13
CA LEU A 70 2.20 18.57 -40.29
C LEU A 70 3.38 17.61 -40.50
N PRO A 71 3.89 17.46 -41.73
CA PRO A 71 5.13 16.73 -41.98
C PRO A 71 6.30 17.35 -41.19
N ARG A 72 7.11 16.52 -40.52
CA ARG A 72 8.23 16.98 -39.67
C ARG A 72 9.21 17.85 -40.44
N GLU A 73 9.44 17.56 -41.71
CA GLU A 73 10.34 18.33 -42.57
C GLU A 73 9.90 19.78 -42.77
N GLN A 74 8.61 20.08 -42.57
CA GLN A 74 8.05 21.44 -42.70
C GLN A 74 7.94 22.14 -41.34
N ALA A 75 8.08 21.39 -40.24
CA ALA A 75 7.86 21.87 -38.88
C ALA A 75 8.98 22.83 -38.43
N LEU A 76 8.63 24.09 -38.12
CA LEU A 76 9.56 25.02 -37.46
C LEU A 76 9.99 24.46 -36.09
N CYS A 77 9.11 23.72 -35.42
CA CYS A 77 9.36 23.10 -34.13
C CYS A 77 10.46 22.03 -34.17
N ALA A 78 10.79 21.49 -35.35
CA ALA A 78 11.91 20.58 -35.50
C ALA A 78 13.27 21.26 -35.21
N HIS A 79 13.37 22.57 -35.40
CA HIS A 79 14.55 23.34 -35.00
C HIS A 79 14.53 23.67 -33.50
N THR A 80 13.37 23.96 -32.94
CA THR A 80 13.21 24.30 -31.52
C THR A 80 13.61 23.18 -30.58
N ILE A 81 13.33 21.91 -30.93
CA ILE A 81 13.72 20.77 -30.08
C ILE A 81 15.25 20.59 -29.96
N LEU A 82 16.02 21.22 -30.85
CA LEU A 82 17.49 21.23 -30.81
C LEU A 82 18.04 22.28 -29.84
N GLU A 83 17.23 23.26 -29.46
CA GLU A 83 17.62 24.33 -28.56
C GLU A 83 17.37 23.91 -27.10
N LEU A 84 18.21 24.39 -26.17
CA LEU A 84 18.02 24.14 -24.73
C LEU A 84 16.93 25.04 -24.12
N ASP A 85 16.69 26.21 -24.71
CA ASP A 85 15.77 27.24 -24.23
C ASP A 85 14.87 27.76 -25.37
N LEU A 86 14.05 28.78 -25.09
CA LEU A 86 13.18 29.48 -26.02
C LEU A 86 13.89 29.93 -27.31
N LEU A 87 13.47 29.36 -28.44
CA LEU A 87 13.85 29.83 -29.76
C LEU A 87 12.93 30.98 -30.17
N VAL A 88 13.49 32.15 -30.50
CA VAL A 88 12.73 33.30 -31.03
C VAL A 88 13.25 33.66 -32.42
N VAL A 89 12.34 33.73 -33.38
CA VAL A 89 12.57 34.07 -34.78
C VAL A 89 11.75 35.32 -35.09
N PRO A 90 12.35 36.52 -35.02
CA PRO A 90 11.62 37.77 -35.19
C PRO A 90 10.98 37.93 -36.58
N ASP A 91 11.68 37.47 -37.63
CA ASP A 91 11.17 37.40 -39.00
C ASP A 91 11.64 36.11 -39.70
N ALA A 92 10.74 35.16 -39.89
CA ALA A 92 11.01 33.87 -40.53
C ALA A 92 11.41 34.00 -42.00
N ARG A 93 11.07 35.10 -42.68
CA ARG A 93 11.49 35.35 -44.07
C ARG A 93 12.94 35.84 -44.16
N ALA A 94 13.44 36.47 -43.10
CA ALA A 94 14.83 36.92 -43.01
C ALA A 94 15.76 35.86 -42.39
N ASP A 95 15.20 34.87 -41.70
CA ASP A 95 15.96 33.79 -41.08
C ASP A 95 16.38 32.72 -42.13
N PRO A 96 17.69 32.47 -42.34
CA PRO A 96 18.17 31.51 -43.32
C PRO A 96 17.68 30.07 -43.12
N ARG A 97 17.23 29.71 -41.90
CA ARG A 97 16.67 28.39 -41.60
C ARG A 97 15.27 28.23 -42.16
N PHE A 98 14.49 29.32 -42.22
CA PHE A 98 13.05 29.30 -42.48
C PHE A 98 12.62 30.04 -43.75
N ALA A 99 13.48 30.85 -44.37
CA ALA A 99 13.13 31.67 -45.53
C ALA A 99 12.50 30.88 -46.70
N ASP A 100 12.94 29.64 -46.92
CA ASP A 100 12.43 28.74 -47.95
C ASP A 100 11.36 27.75 -47.46
N ASN A 101 10.87 27.88 -46.22
CA ASN A 101 9.90 26.96 -45.65
C ASN A 101 8.52 27.16 -46.30
N PRO A 102 7.83 26.08 -46.72
CA PRO A 102 6.48 26.19 -47.30
C PRO A 102 5.48 27.00 -46.46
N LEU A 103 5.54 26.88 -45.13
CA LEU A 103 4.64 27.58 -44.20
C LEU A 103 4.95 29.09 -44.09
N VAL A 104 6.15 29.52 -44.51
CA VAL A 104 6.54 30.94 -44.61
C VAL A 104 6.15 31.51 -45.97
N LEU A 105 6.35 30.74 -47.04
CA LEU A 105 6.11 31.17 -48.42
C LEU A 105 4.64 31.10 -48.84
N ARG A 106 3.87 30.17 -48.27
CA ARG A 106 2.45 29.90 -48.56
C ARG A 106 1.64 30.00 -47.28
N ASP A 107 0.32 29.85 -47.38
CA ASP A 107 -0.58 29.77 -46.23
C ASP A 107 -0.01 28.81 -45.15
N PRO A 108 0.13 29.24 -43.88
CA PRO A 108 -0.44 30.45 -43.28
C PRO A 108 0.44 31.72 -43.33
N HIS A 109 1.49 31.76 -44.14
CA HIS A 109 2.40 32.92 -44.28
C HIS A 109 3.08 33.32 -42.97
N ILE A 110 3.71 32.35 -42.29
CA ILE A 110 4.40 32.57 -41.02
C ILE A 110 5.48 33.63 -41.19
N ARG A 111 5.40 34.70 -40.40
CA ARG A 111 6.44 35.73 -40.32
C ARG A 111 7.13 35.77 -38.99
N PHE A 112 6.49 35.39 -37.90
CA PHE A 112 7.13 35.32 -36.59
C PHE A 112 6.90 33.95 -35.97
N TYR A 113 7.92 33.46 -35.27
CA TYR A 113 7.85 32.21 -34.52
C TYR A 113 8.59 32.36 -33.19
N ALA A 114 7.97 31.93 -32.09
CA ALA A 114 8.68 31.69 -30.86
C ALA A 114 8.23 30.37 -30.25
N GLY A 115 9.17 29.51 -29.85
CA GLY A 115 8.85 28.19 -29.31
C GLY A 115 9.80 27.80 -28.19
N THR A 116 9.25 27.23 -27.12
CA THR A 116 10.02 26.62 -26.05
C THR A 116 9.96 25.10 -26.19
N PRO A 117 11.09 24.39 -26.03
CA PRO A 117 11.11 22.93 -26.05
C PRO A 117 10.38 22.38 -24.81
N LEU A 118 9.60 21.31 -25.01
CA LEU A 118 9.01 20.51 -23.94
C LEU A 118 9.94 19.34 -23.67
N ARG A 119 10.63 19.39 -22.53
CA ARG A 119 11.63 18.38 -22.14
C ARG A 119 11.11 17.53 -21.00
N THR A 120 11.29 16.22 -21.07
CA THR A 120 11.01 15.31 -19.95
C THR A 120 12.04 15.50 -18.83
N ALA A 121 11.76 14.97 -17.64
CA ALA A 121 12.73 14.92 -16.53
C ALA A 121 14.09 14.31 -16.92
N ASP A 122 14.10 13.34 -17.85
CA ASP A 122 15.30 12.70 -18.40
C ASP A 122 16.05 13.56 -19.44
N GLY A 123 15.57 14.78 -19.73
CA GLY A 123 16.22 15.76 -20.61
C GLY A 123 15.80 15.70 -22.09
N HIS A 124 15.03 14.70 -22.51
CA HIS A 124 14.63 14.51 -23.91
C HIS A 124 13.59 15.53 -24.36
N ALA A 125 13.83 16.24 -25.46
CA ALA A 125 12.88 17.18 -26.06
C ALA A 125 11.79 16.45 -26.85
N ILE A 126 10.62 16.26 -26.25
CA ILE A 126 9.51 15.50 -26.83
C ILE A 126 8.59 16.34 -27.74
N GLY A 127 8.66 17.67 -27.61
CA GLY A 127 7.73 18.57 -28.30
C GLY A 127 8.04 20.04 -28.06
N THR A 128 7.06 20.91 -28.34
CA THR A 128 7.16 22.36 -28.15
C THR A 128 5.84 22.97 -27.71
N LEU A 129 5.92 24.04 -26.92
CA LEU A 129 4.89 25.08 -26.86
C LEU A 129 5.38 26.24 -27.72
N CYS A 130 4.60 26.68 -28.70
CA CYS A 130 4.99 27.79 -29.57
C CYS A 130 3.86 28.75 -29.89
N VAL A 131 4.23 29.97 -30.25
CA VAL A 131 3.38 31.05 -30.73
C VAL A 131 3.86 31.52 -32.10
N ILE A 132 2.92 31.87 -32.97
CA ILE A 132 3.17 32.16 -34.38
C ILE A 132 2.35 33.38 -34.79
N ASP A 133 2.93 34.26 -35.61
CA ASP A 133 2.27 35.46 -36.13
C ASP A 133 2.53 35.62 -37.64
N HIS A 134 1.59 36.28 -38.32
CA HIS A 134 1.66 36.61 -39.75
C HIS A 134 2.46 37.89 -40.01
N ALA A 135 2.85 38.62 -38.96
CA ALA A 135 3.73 39.78 -39.01
C ALA A 135 5.02 39.54 -38.20
N PRO A 136 6.15 40.16 -38.57
CA PRO A 136 7.37 40.15 -37.75
C PRO A 136 7.11 40.74 -36.35
N ARG A 137 7.78 40.21 -35.33
CA ARG A 137 7.56 40.61 -33.93
C ARG A 137 8.82 40.45 -33.08
N GLN A 138 8.96 41.30 -32.06
CA GLN A 138 9.89 41.07 -30.95
C GLN A 138 9.09 40.85 -29.67
N LEU A 139 9.44 39.79 -28.93
CA LEU A 139 8.86 39.51 -27.62
C LEU A 139 9.57 40.30 -26.52
N THR A 140 8.79 40.85 -25.59
CA THR A 140 9.33 41.45 -24.35
C THR A 140 9.92 40.38 -23.42
N ALA A 141 10.68 40.80 -22.41
CA ALA A 141 11.25 39.89 -21.43
C ALA A 141 10.17 39.10 -20.67
N GLU A 142 9.05 39.75 -20.35
CA GLU A 142 7.91 39.15 -19.65
C GLU A 142 7.21 38.10 -20.52
N GLN A 143 7.01 38.39 -21.81
CA GLN A 143 6.42 37.42 -22.74
C GLN A 143 7.31 36.20 -22.94
N ARG A 144 8.64 36.40 -23.02
CA ARG A 144 9.62 35.30 -23.08
C ARG A 144 9.57 34.44 -21.81
N SER A 145 9.53 35.07 -20.63
CA SER A 145 9.40 34.36 -19.36
C SER A 145 8.10 33.56 -19.31
N ALA A 146 6.97 34.18 -19.65
CA ALA A 146 5.68 33.53 -19.65
C ALA A 146 5.62 32.32 -20.60
N LEU A 147 6.24 32.39 -21.78
CA LEU A 147 6.33 31.24 -22.67
C LEU A 147 7.12 30.09 -22.07
N ARG A 148 8.25 30.36 -21.40
CA ARG A 148 9.02 29.32 -20.70
C ARG A 148 8.19 28.67 -19.59
N ASP A 149 7.55 29.48 -18.77
CA ASP A 149 6.74 29.01 -17.65
C ASP A 149 5.57 28.15 -18.14
N LEU A 150 4.88 28.59 -19.20
CA LEU A 150 3.82 27.80 -19.84
C LEU A 150 4.34 26.52 -20.48
N GLY A 151 5.56 26.54 -21.04
CA GLY A 151 6.23 25.34 -21.54
C GLY A 151 6.49 24.34 -20.42
N GLN A 152 6.98 24.80 -19.27
CA GLN A 152 7.17 23.96 -18.08
C GLN A 152 5.83 23.38 -17.59
N GLN A 153 4.76 24.18 -17.58
CA GLN A 153 3.42 23.70 -17.23
C GLN A 153 2.91 22.64 -18.22
N ALA A 154 3.16 22.82 -19.52
CA ALA A 154 2.81 21.83 -20.53
C ALA A 154 3.55 20.50 -20.31
N THR A 155 4.86 20.55 -20.02
CA THR A 155 5.63 19.35 -19.64
C THR A 155 5.03 18.68 -18.40
N ALA A 156 4.80 19.44 -17.33
CA ALA A 156 4.24 18.91 -16.09
C ALA A 156 2.89 18.22 -16.32
N GLN A 157 2.04 18.78 -17.19
CA GLN A 157 0.76 18.18 -17.56
C GLN A 157 0.92 16.86 -18.33
N ILE A 158 1.90 16.77 -19.25
CA ILE A 158 2.22 15.53 -19.97
C ILE A 158 2.68 14.44 -18.98
N GLU A 159 3.57 14.79 -18.05
CA GLU A 159 4.09 13.85 -17.05
C GLU A 159 2.99 13.39 -16.07
N LEU A 160 2.13 14.30 -15.62
CA LEU A 160 0.97 13.96 -14.79
C LEU A 160 0.04 12.98 -15.52
N ARG A 161 -0.27 13.24 -16.78
CA ARG A 161 -1.12 12.35 -17.60
C ARG A 161 -0.52 10.95 -17.71
N ARG A 162 0.78 10.86 -17.99
CA ARG A 162 1.51 9.57 -18.04
C ARG A 162 1.41 8.83 -16.70
N THR A 163 1.66 9.54 -15.60
CA THR A 163 1.63 8.97 -14.24
C THR A 163 0.25 8.44 -13.89
N VAL A 164 -0.82 9.18 -14.20
CA VAL A 164 -2.21 8.76 -13.99
C VAL A 164 -2.55 7.54 -14.84
N ALA A 165 -2.09 7.50 -16.09
CA ALA A 165 -2.30 6.34 -16.97
C ALA A 165 -1.58 5.09 -16.46
N ASP A 166 -0.32 5.22 -16.02
CA ASP A 166 0.47 4.12 -15.45
C ASP A 166 -0.17 3.57 -14.17
N LEU A 167 -0.64 4.45 -13.28
CA LEU A 167 -1.37 4.07 -12.06
C LEU A 167 -2.65 3.30 -12.39
N ARG A 168 -3.43 3.77 -13.38
CA ARG A 168 -4.65 3.07 -13.82
C ARG A 168 -4.35 1.71 -14.42
N ARG A 169 -3.27 1.57 -15.22
CA ARG A 169 -2.82 0.28 -15.76
C ARG A 169 -2.44 -0.68 -14.63
N ALA A 170 -1.62 -0.24 -13.68
CA ALA A 170 -1.21 -1.05 -12.54
C ALA A 170 -2.40 -1.49 -11.66
N MET A 171 -3.36 -0.60 -11.43
CA MET A 171 -4.61 -0.94 -10.73
C MET A 171 -5.41 -1.99 -11.48
N GLY A 172 -5.59 -1.84 -12.80
CA GLY A 172 -6.32 -2.81 -13.62
C GLY A 172 -5.65 -4.17 -13.71
N GLU A 173 -4.31 -4.22 -13.79
CA GLU A 173 -3.54 -5.47 -13.71
C GLU A 173 -3.73 -6.15 -12.35
N ARG A 174 -3.71 -5.38 -11.26
CA ARG A 174 -3.97 -5.90 -9.93
C ARG A 174 -5.38 -6.45 -9.79
N GLU A 175 -6.40 -5.75 -10.26
CA GLU A 175 -7.79 -6.24 -10.23
C GLU A 175 -7.96 -7.52 -11.05
N ARG A 176 -7.31 -7.62 -12.22
CA ARG A 176 -7.31 -8.85 -13.03
C ARG A 176 -6.58 -9.99 -12.34
N ALA A 177 -5.44 -9.72 -11.70
CA ALA A 177 -4.71 -10.73 -10.94
C ALA A 177 -5.52 -11.21 -9.72
N GLU A 178 -6.19 -10.30 -9.00
CA GLU A 178 -7.09 -10.63 -7.89
C GLU A 178 -8.31 -11.44 -8.38
N ALA A 179 -8.90 -11.09 -9.52
CA ALA A 179 -9.99 -11.84 -10.13
C ALA A 179 -9.54 -13.23 -10.62
N ALA A 180 -8.37 -13.33 -11.26
CA ALA A 180 -7.80 -14.59 -11.70
C ALA A 180 -7.44 -15.50 -10.52
N LEU A 181 -6.91 -14.92 -9.43
CA LEU A 181 -6.65 -15.65 -8.19
C LEU A 181 -7.95 -16.14 -7.55
N ARG A 182 -9.00 -15.31 -7.50
CA ARG A 182 -10.33 -15.74 -7.02
C ARG A 182 -10.89 -16.89 -7.86
N ALA A 183 -10.87 -16.76 -9.18
CA ALA A 183 -11.33 -17.81 -10.09
C ALA A 183 -10.50 -19.09 -9.96
N ALA A 184 -9.18 -18.98 -9.76
CA ALA A 184 -8.30 -20.13 -9.52
C ALA A 184 -8.56 -20.79 -8.16
N LEU A 185 -8.85 -20.00 -7.11
CA LEU A 185 -9.24 -20.52 -5.79
C LEU A 185 -10.60 -21.21 -5.83
N GLU A 186 -11.57 -20.66 -6.56
CA GLU A 186 -12.89 -21.27 -6.79
C GLU A 186 -12.77 -22.56 -7.60
N SER A 187 -11.98 -22.55 -8.68
CA SER A 187 -11.70 -23.75 -9.49
C SER A 187 -10.94 -24.82 -8.71
N ALA A 188 -10.00 -24.44 -7.83
CA ALA A 188 -9.31 -25.36 -6.93
C ALA A 188 -10.23 -25.92 -5.83
N ALA A 189 -11.25 -25.16 -5.41
CA ALA A 189 -12.28 -25.64 -4.49
C ALA A 189 -13.22 -26.66 -5.17
N ASP A 190 -13.52 -26.48 -6.45
CA ASP A 190 -14.34 -27.40 -7.25
C ASP A 190 -13.59 -28.67 -7.71
N LEU A 191 -12.27 -28.57 -7.93
CA LEU A 191 -11.39 -29.69 -8.28
C LEU A 191 -10.88 -30.48 -7.08
N ALA A 192 -11.18 -30.06 -5.84
CA ALA A 192 -10.85 -30.85 -4.67
C ALA A 192 -11.72 -32.13 -4.69
N PRO A 193 -11.15 -33.34 -4.93
CA PRO A 193 -11.93 -34.55 -4.77
C PRO A 193 -12.44 -34.58 -3.33
N ALA A 194 -13.67 -35.06 -3.13
CA ALA A 194 -14.15 -35.44 -1.82
C ALA A 194 -13.17 -36.47 -1.24
N ALA A 195 -12.18 -35.98 -0.50
CA ALA A 195 -11.07 -36.79 -0.04
C ALA A 195 -11.64 -37.85 0.91
N PRO A 196 -11.37 -39.15 0.69
CA PRO A 196 -11.71 -40.16 1.69
C PRO A 196 -11.00 -39.80 3.00
N PRO A 197 -11.60 -40.06 4.17
CA PRO A 197 -11.01 -39.65 5.45
C PRO A 197 -9.63 -40.29 5.59
N ALA A 198 -8.59 -39.49 5.42
CA ALA A 198 -7.22 -39.90 5.63
C ALA A 198 -7.06 -40.31 7.10
N ARG A 199 -6.77 -41.60 7.33
CA ARG A 199 -6.24 -42.11 8.59
C ARG A 199 -4.81 -41.60 8.74
N GLY A 200 -4.65 -40.31 9.00
CA GLY A 200 -3.39 -39.62 9.16
C GLY A 200 -3.39 -38.76 10.41
N THR A 201 -2.42 -39.00 11.27
CA THR A 201 -2.19 -38.43 12.61
C THR A 201 -1.74 -36.96 12.59
N THR A 202 -2.31 -36.10 11.74
CA THR A 202 -2.01 -34.66 11.80
C THR A 202 -2.68 -34.06 13.03
N ARG A 203 -1.90 -33.83 14.09
CA ARG A 203 -2.36 -33.11 15.29
C ARG A 203 -2.91 -31.75 14.83
N PRO A 204 -4.16 -31.38 15.16
CA PRO A 204 -4.79 -30.15 14.67
C PRO A 204 -4.07 -28.86 15.07
N GLY A 205 -3.19 -28.91 16.08
CA GLY A 205 -2.29 -27.80 16.40
C GLY A 205 -1.25 -27.51 15.30
N GLY A 206 -0.85 -28.50 14.51
CA GLY A 206 0.13 -28.31 13.43
C GLY A 206 -0.41 -27.54 12.24
N LEU A 207 -1.68 -27.77 11.85
CA LEU A 207 -2.34 -27.03 10.78
C LEU A 207 -2.61 -25.57 11.17
N ALA A 208 -3.01 -25.33 12.42
CA ALA A 208 -3.18 -23.98 12.93
C ALA A 208 -1.83 -23.23 12.99
N LEU A 209 -0.75 -23.89 13.45
CA LEU A 209 0.58 -23.28 13.49
C LEU A 209 1.10 -22.95 12.08
N ALA A 210 0.89 -23.84 11.10
CA ALA A 210 1.27 -23.59 9.71
C ALA A 210 0.52 -22.38 9.11
N ALA A 211 -0.76 -22.21 9.46
CA ALA A 211 -1.58 -21.07 9.03
C ALA A 211 -1.16 -19.73 9.66
N LEU A 212 -0.34 -19.73 10.71
CA LEU A 212 0.27 -18.54 11.29
C LEU A 212 1.66 -18.28 10.71
N VAL A 213 2.50 -19.32 10.61
CA VAL A 213 3.92 -19.19 10.26
C VAL A 213 4.12 -18.86 8.78
N ALA A 214 3.41 -19.51 7.87
CA ALA A 214 3.63 -19.31 6.43
C ALA A 214 3.26 -17.90 5.94
N PRO A 215 2.10 -17.31 6.29
CA PRO A 215 1.76 -15.94 5.89
C PRO A 215 2.64 -14.88 6.58
N LEU A 216 3.05 -15.12 7.83
CA LEU A 216 3.96 -14.23 8.54
C LEU A 216 5.35 -14.23 7.90
N ALA A 217 5.85 -15.41 7.50
CA ALA A 217 7.10 -15.54 6.76
C ALA A 217 7.02 -14.87 5.38
N LEU A 218 5.92 -15.02 4.65
CA LEU A 218 5.66 -14.31 3.39
C LEU A 218 5.58 -12.79 3.58
N THR A 219 4.98 -12.32 4.69
CA THR A 219 4.93 -10.90 5.04
C THR A 219 6.32 -10.34 5.34
N LEU A 220 7.11 -11.05 6.14
CA LEU A 220 8.49 -10.67 6.46
C LEU A 220 9.38 -10.70 5.22
N TRP A 221 9.23 -11.72 4.37
CA TRP A 221 9.94 -11.85 3.10
C TRP A 221 9.57 -10.71 2.13
N GLY A 222 8.28 -10.41 1.97
CA GLY A 222 7.82 -9.29 1.14
C GLY A 222 8.23 -7.92 1.69
N ALA A 223 8.24 -7.76 3.02
CA ALA A 223 8.77 -6.56 3.66
C ALA A 223 10.28 -6.41 3.42
N HIS A 224 11.05 -7.49 3.42
CA HIS A 224 12.48 -7.45 3.14
C HIS A 224 12.75 -7.12 1.66
N LEU A 225 12.10 -7.83 0.72
CA LEU A 225 12.25 -7.57 -0.72
C LEU A 225 11.83 -6.15 -1.13
N SER A 226 10.75 -5.62 -0.54
CA SER A 226 10.30 -4.25 -0.82
C SER A 226 11.25 -3.18 -0.27
N GLN A 227 11.95 -3.47 0.84
CA GLN A 227 12.94 -2.55 1.41
C GLN A 227 14.20 -2.47 0.56
N ASP A 228 14.72 -3.63 0.12
CA ASP A 228 15.88 -3.69 -0.78
C ASP A 228 15.61 -2.97 -2.11
N GLY A 229 14.38 -3.11 -2.64
CA GLY A 229 13.97 -2.41 -3.86
C GLY A 229 13.94 -0.89 -3.69
N LEU A 230 13.37 -0.39 -2.57
CA LEU A 230 13.28 1.05 -2.28
C LEU A 230 14.66 1.68 -2.03
N GLU A 231 15.56 0.98 -1.34
CA GLU A 231 16.92 1.48 -1.09
C GLU A 231 17.73 1.56 -2.38
N ARG A 232 17.67 0.54 -3.23
CA ARG A 232 18.30 0.56 -4.57
C ARG A 232 17.74 1.68 -5.44
N GLN A 233 16.42 1.84 -5.47
CA GLN A 233 15.78 2.89 -6.26
C GLN A 233 16.20 4.30 -5.78
N ARG A 234 16.36 4.48 -4.46
CA ARG A 234 16.85 5.74 -3.87
C ARG A 234 18.30 6.03 -4.31
N GLU A 235 19.17 5.02 -4.25
CA GLU A 235 20.58 5.15 -4.66
C GLU A 235 20.71 5.39 -6.17
N GLU A 236 19.93 4.68 -7.00
CA GLU A 236 19.89 4.89 -8.44
C GLU A 236 19.35 6.26 -8.84
N ARG A 237 18.29 6.75 -8.17
CA ARG A 237 17.76 8.12 -8.39
C ARG A 237 18.79 9.16 -8.02
N PHE A 238 19.46 8.98 -6.88
CA PHE A 238 20.49 9.89 -6.41
C PHE A 238 21.72 9.91 -7.33
N SER A 239 22.24 8.75 -7.72
CA SER A 239 23.37 8.65 -8.68
C SER A 239 23.02 9.31 -10.01
N ARG A 240 21.82 9.08 -10.54
CA ARG A 240 21.36 9.71 -11.79
C ARG A 240 21.31 11.24 -11.68
N ALA A 241 20.77 11.77 -10.59
CA ALA A 241 20.75 13.22 -10.37
C ALA A 241 22.17 13.80 -10.26
N ALA A 242 23.08 13.09 -9.59
CA ALA A 242 24.46 13.52 -9.46
C ALA A 242 25.24 13.49 -10.78
N ASP A 243 25.05 12.45 -11.58
CA ASP A 243 25.66 12.33 -12.91
C ASP A 243 25.10 13.39 -13.88
N GLN A 244 23.81 13.73 -13.75
CA GLN A 244 23.17 14.81 -14.52
C GLN A 244 23.78 16.18 -14.19
N ILE A 245 24.03 16.49 -12.92
CA ILE A 245 24.69 17.74 -12.51
C ILE A 245 26.12 17.81 -13.07
N ALA A 246 26.87 16.70 -12.99
CA ALA A 246 28.22 16.62 -13.55
C ALA A 246 28.22 16.82 -15.07
N ALA A 247 27.22 16.28 -15.79
CA ALA A 247 27.07 16.45 -17.22
C ALA A 247 26.78 17.90 -17.61
N ILE A 248 25.83 18.56 -16.94
CA ILE A 248 25.49 19.97 -17.18
C ILE A 248 26.72 20.86 -16.95
N LEU A 249 27.47 20.61 -15.87
CA LEU A 249 28.66 21.39 -15.55
C LEU A 249 29.75 21.22 -16.61
N ARG A 250 29.97 19.98 -17.07
CA ARG A 250 30.92 19.66 -18.14
C ARG A 250 30.55 20.37 -19.45
N GLU A 251 29.31 20.25 -19.91
CA GLU A 251 28.84 20.90 -21.13
C GLU A 251 29.01 22.41 -21.08
N ARG A 252 28.70 23.03 -19.93
CA ARG A 252 28.86 24.48 -19.76
C ARG A 252 30.31 24.92 -19.82
N LEU A 253 31.22 24.17 -19.18
CA LEU A 253 32.65 24.47 -19.22
C LEU A 253 33.22 24.27 -20.64
N THR A 254 32.77 23.24 -21.37
CA THR A 254 33.10 23.08 -22.80
C THR A 254 32.61 24.25 -23.64
N ALA A 255 31.41 24.78 -23.37
CA ALA A 255 30.93 25.98 -24.06
C ALA A 255 31.83 27.21 -23.81
N TYR A 256 32.49 27.29 -22.65
CA TYR A 256 33.41 28.39 -22.33
C TYR A 256 34.70 28.27 -23.12
N GLU A 257 35.19 27.04 -23.30
CA GLU A 257 36.33 26.78 -24.20
C GLU A 257 35.99 27.16 -25.65
N GLN A 258 34.78 26.84 -26.12
CA GLN A 258 34.34 27.15 -27.48
C GLN A 258 34.30 28.67 -27.76
N VAL A 259 33.80 29.47 -26.82
CA VAL A 259 33.75 30.94 -27.03
C VAL A 259 35.15 31.57 -27.02
N LEU A 260 36.07 31.05 -26.19
CA LEU A 260 37.48 31.46 -26.20
C LEU A 260 38.14 31.12 -27.55
N HIS A 261 37.90 29.91 -28.06
CA HIS A 261 38.38 29.49 -29.36
C HIS A 261 37.82 30.37 -30.50
N GLY A 262 36.56 30.78 -30.43
CA GLY A 262 35.98 31.76 -31.35
C GLY A 262 36.74 33.09 -31.32
N GLY A 263 37.10 33.57 -30.13
CA GLY A 263 37.93 34.76 -29.98
C GLY A 263 39.32 34.58 -30.60
N SER A 264 40.00 33.46 -30.33
CA SER A 264 41.30 33.18 -30.92
C SER A 264 41.22 33.13 -32.46
N ALA A 265 40.13 32.58 -32.99
CA ALA A 265 39.89 32.53 -34.44
C ALA A 265 39.72 33.92 -35.07
N LEU A 266 39.12 34.89 -34.36
CA LEU A 266 39.04 36.28 -34.84
C LEU A 266 40.43 36.88 -35.06
N PHE A 267 41.34 36.72 -34.09
CA PHE A 267 42.73 37.19 -34.19
C PHE A 267 43.54 36.40 -35.22
N ALA A 268 43.27 35.10 -35.39
CA ALA A 268 43.90 34.27 -36.41
C ALA A 268 43.49 34.67 -37.84
N ALA A 269 42.21 35.01 -38.05
CA ALA A 269 41.67 35.34 -39.36
C ALA A 269 41.86 36.82 -39.78
N SER A 270 42.20 37.69 -38.84
CA SER A 270 42.29 39.13 -39.07
C SER A 270 43.74 39.62 -39.04
N THR A 271 44.12 40.52 -39.94
CA THR A 271 45.45 41.13 -39.95
C THR A 271 45.62 42.16 -38.84
N HIS A 272 44.52 42.78 -38.42
CA HIS A 272 44.44 43.75 -37.33
C HIS A 272 43.08 43.60 -36.66
N VAL A 273 43.06 43.70 -35.33
CA VAL A 273 41.84 43.75 -34.53
C VAL A 273 42.01 44.92 -33.58
N ASP A 274 41.21 45.97 -33.77
CA ASP A 274 41.20 47.11 -32.87
C ASP A 274 40.22 46.90 -31.70
N ARG A 275 40.13 47.88 -30.81
CA ARG A 275 39.25 47.82 -29.64
C ARG A 275 37.76 47.81 -30.01
N ASN A 276 37.38 48.52 -31.07
CA ASN A 276 35.99 48.58 -31.53
C ASN A 276 35.58 47.25 -32.18
N ASP A 277 36.48 46.63 -32.94
CA ASP A 277 36.29 45.29 -33.52
C ASP A 277 36.09 44.26 -32.40
N TRP A 278 36.98 44.28 -31.39
CA TRP A 278 36.89 43.39 -30.23
C TRP A 278 35.57 43.58 -29.48
N ARG A 279 35.21 44.83 -29.17
CA ARG A 279 33.95 45.14 -28.49
C ARG A 279 32.74 44.67 -29.29
N SER A 280 32.71 44.97 -30.59
CA SER A 280 31.60 44.57 -31.47
C SER A 280 31.46 43.04 -31.53
N TYR A 281 32.59 42.32 -31.54
CA TYR A 281 32.60 40.87 -31.47
C TYR A 281 32.03 40.36 -30.13
N VAL A 282 32.49 40.88 -29.00
CA VAL A 282 32.01 40.45 -27.66
C VAL A 282 30.54 40.79 -27.44
N ASP A 283 30.10 41.98 -27.86
CA ASP A 283 28.70 42.40 -27.80
C ASP A 283 27.81 41.47 -28.65
N SER A 284 28.30 41.05 -29.82
CA SER A 284 27.59 40.10 -30.70
C SER A 284 27.52 38.68 -30.14
N LEU A 285 28.52 38.25 -29.35
CA LEU A 285 28.48 36.97 -28.64
C LEU A 285 27.43 36.95 -27.53
N GLY A 286 27.11 38.11 -26.95
CA GLY A 286 26.18 38.22 -25.82
C GLY A 286 26.69 37.47 -24.60
N VAL A 287 27.97 37.67 -24.23
CA VAL A 287 28.68 36.84 -23.24
C VAL A 287 27.93 36.72 -21.91
N GLU A 288 27.46 37.84 -21.37
CA GLU A 288 26.75 37.89 -20.09
C GLU A 288 25.43 37.11 -20.10
N ALA A 289 24.71 37.12 -21.23
CA ALA A 289 23.43 36.43 -21.37
C ALA A 289 23.58 34.93 -21.71
N ARG A 290 24.59 34.57 -22.50
CA ARG A 290 24.76 33.21 -23.05
C ARG A 290 25.70 32.33 -22.23
N TYR A 291 26.60 32.92 -21.45
CA TYR A 291 27.63 32.20 -20.69
C TYR A 291 27.62 32.62 -19.20
N PRO A 292 26.63 32.13 -18.41
CA PRO A 292 26.39 32.58 -17.05
C PRO A 292 27.61 32.46 -16.11
N GLY A 293 28.06 33.57 -15.57
CA GLY A 293 29.18 33.60 -14.62
C GLY A 293 30.51 33.96 -15.26
N ILE A 294 30.63 34.04 -16.59
CA ILE A 294 31.70 34.85 -17.21
C ILE A 294 31.39 36.32 -16.90
N ARG A 295 32.36 36.99 -16.25
CA ARG A 295 32.27 38.38 -15.82
C ARG A 295 33.05 39.31 -16.73
N ALA A 296 34.21 38.86 -17.18
CA ALA A 296 35.07 39.59 -18.10
C ALA A 296 35.55 38.68 -19.22
N PHE A 297 35.62 39.21 -20.43
CA PHE A 297 36.15 38.53 -21.60
C PHE A 297 37.13 39.47 -22.32
N GLY A 298 38.33 39.00 -22.64
CA GLY A 298 39.38 39.89 -23.11
C GLY A 298 40.51 39.22 -23.87
N TYR A 299 41.48 40.04 -24.24
CA TYR A 299 42.70 39.63 -24.95
C TYR A 299 43.95 40.11 -24.21
N ILE A 300 44.93 39.22 -24.13
CA ILE A 300 46.22 39.42 -23.48
C ILE A 300 47.30 39.36 -24.55
N THR A 301 48.13 40.39 -24.62
CA THR A 301 49.28 40.41 -25.53
C THR A 301 50.51 39.87 -24.81
N ARG A 302 51.26 38.99 -25.46
CA ARG A 302 52.62 38.61 -25.03
C ARG A 302 53.59 39.71 -25.46
N LEU A 303 54.29 40.31 -24.50
CA LEU A 303 55.17 41.44 -24.73
C LEU A 303 56.57 41.14 -24.18
N PRO A 304 57.63 41.17 -25.01
CA PRO A 304 59.00 41.28 -24.49
C PRO A 304 59.15 42.56 -23.66
N HIS A 305 60.00 42.54 -22.63
CA HIS A 305 60.21 43.70 -21.75
C HIS A 305 60.53 45.00 -22.51
N ALA A 306 61.32 44.89 -23.58
CA ALA A 306 61.71 46.03 -24.41
C ALA A 306 60.54 46.71 -25.14
N GLU A 307 59.42 46.01 -25.34
CA GLU A 307 58.24 46.51 -26.06
C GLU A 307 57.20 47.15 -25.13
N VAL A 308 57.36 47.03 -23.80
CA VAL A 308 56.44 47.61 -22.81
C VAL A 308 56.22 49.12 -23.02
N PRO A 309 57.27 49.96 -23.20
CA PRO A 309 57.05 51.40 -23.40
C PRO A 309 56.27 51.73 -24.68
N VAL A 310 56.44 50.92 -25.74
CA VAL A 310 55.71 51.08 -27.01
C VAL A 310 54.25 50.71 -26.83
N PHE A 311 53.98 49.60 -26.15
CA PHE A 311 52.63 49.17 -25.79
C PHE A 311 51.89 50.22 -24.96
N GLU A 312 52.53 50.77 -23.92
CA GLU A 312 51.94 51.81 -23.07
C GLU A 312 51.72 53.12 -23.82
N ALA A 313 52.59 53.48 -24.76
CA ALA A 313 52.39 54.65 -25.63
C ALA A 313 51.18 54.45 -26.56
N ARG A 314 50.96 53.23 -27.08
CA ARG A 314 49.77 52.89 -27.88
C ARG A 314 48.48 53.02 -27.07
N LEU A 315 48.44 52.47 -25.86
CA LEU A 315 47.27 52.62 -24.98
C LEU A 315 46.97 54.10 -24.67
N ARG A 316 48.00 54.91 -24.40
CA ARG A 316 47.83 56.35 -24.18
C ARG A 316 47.32 57.08 -25.43
N ALA A 317 47.73 56.66 -26.63
CA ALA A 317 47.20 57.20 -27.88
C ALA A 317 45.71 56.84 -28.10
N GLU A 318 45.26 55.70 -27.57
CA GLU A 318 43.83 55.31 -27.50
C GLU A 318 43.07 56.03 -26.37
N GLY A 319 43.72 56.91 -25.60
CA GLY A 319 43.11 57.61 -24.46
C GLY A 319 43.04 56.78 -23.17
N ILE A 320 43.81 55.69 -23.08
CA ILE A 320 43.82 54.77 -21.94
C ILE A 320 45.15 54.91 -21.18
N ASP A 321 45.07 55.41 -19.95
CA ASP A 321 46.22 55.49 -19.05
C ASP A 321 46.30 54.25 -18.14
N ALA A 322 46.79 53.14 -18.71
CA ALA A 322 46.90 51.86 -18.03
C ALA A 322 48.31 51.25 -18.23
N PRO A 323 49.29 51.60 -17.37
CA PRO A 323 50.64 51.05 -17.44
C PRO A 323 50.67 49.56 -17.09
N VAL A 324 51.71 48.85 -17.53
CA VAL A 324 51.87 47.43 -17.24
C VAL A 324 52.16 47.23 -15.76
N ARG A 325 51.28 46.49 -15.07
CA ARG A 325 51.27 46.38 -13.60
C ARG A 325 51.21 44.94 -13.09
N PRO A 326 51.96 44.55 -12.05
CA PRO A 326 52.94 45.37 -11.33
C PRO A 326 54.22 45.60 -12.14
N ALA A 327 54.80 46.79 -11.98
CA ALA A 327 56.09 47.12 -12.57
C ALA A 327 57.16 46.09 -12.14
N GLY A 328 57.98 45.66 -13.09
CA GLY A 328 59.04 44.69 -12.83
C GLY A 328 59.85 44.39 -14.07
N THR A 329 61.08 43.91 -13.87
CA THR A 329 62.00 43.51 -14.94
C THR A 329 61.89 42.00 -15.18
N ARG A 330 60.81 41.59 -15.86
CA ARG A 330 60.63 40.21 -16.34
C ARG A 330 61.03 40.15 -17.82
N PRO A 331 61.50 39.01 -18.34
CA PRO A 331 61.85 38.91 -19.76
C PRO A 331 60.63 39.13 -20.68
N GLU A 332 59.46 38.68 -20.23
CA GLU A 332 58.18 38.82 -20.94
C GLU A 332 57.08 39.20 -19.95
N HIS A 333 56.08 39.92 -20.47
CA HIS A 333 54.88 40.36 -19.77
C HIS A 333 53.65 39.89 -20.52
N PHE A 334 52.61 39.50 -19.79
CA PHE A 334 51.33 39.06 -20.37
C PHE A 334 50.28 40.13 -20.06
N ALA A 335 50.29 41.22 -20.83
CA ALA A 335 49.50 42.41 -20.51
C ALA A 335 48.09 42.34 -21.12
N VAL A 336 47.07 42.53 -20.29
CA VAL A 336 45.69 42.69 -20.74
C VAL A 336 45.58 43.92 -21.64
N THR A 337 45.15 43.69 -22.88
CA THR A 337 45.06 44.73 -23.93
C THR A 337 43.62 45.13 -24.19
N TYR A 338 42.72 44.15 -24.24
CA TYR A 338 41.28 44.34 -24.37
C TYR A 338 40.55 43.60 -23.26
N VAL A 339 39.45 44.18 -22.77
CA VAL A 339 38.59 43.57 -21.76
C VAL A 339 37.20 44.15 -21.89
N GLU A 340 36.19 43.30 -21.87
CA GLU A 340 34.78 43.67 -21.95
C GLU A 340 33.95 42.96 -20.87
N PRO A 341 32.92 43.61 -20.29
CA PRO A 341 32.57 45.02 -20.50
C PRO A 341 33.60 45.99 -19.89
N MET A 342 34.12 46.92 -20.69
CA MET A 342 35.18 47.83 -20.23
C MET A 342 34.72 48.72 -19.07
N ALA A 343 33.43 49.09 -19.02
CA ALA A 343 32.88 49.94 -17.97
C ALA A 343 33.06 49.36 -16.55
N THR A 344 33.00 48.04 -16.40
CA THR A 344 33.16 47.36 -15.10
C THR A 344 34.56 46.81 -14.89
N HIS A 345 35.32 46.57 -15.96
CA HIS A 345 36.62 45.89 -15.93
C HIS A 345 37.79 46.73 -16.46
N ALA A 346 37.65 48.05 -16.57
CA ALA A 346 38.72 48.93 -17.05
C ALA A 346 40.02 48.81 -16.24
N ALA A 347 39.92 48.49 -14.94
CA ALA A 347 41.07 48.29 -14.08
C ALA A 347 41.95 47.10 -14.57
N ALA A 348 41.38 46.09 -15.24
CA ALA A 348 42.13 44.94 -15.73
C ALA A 348 43.15 45.31 -16.81
N LEU A 349 42.94 46.42 -17.53
CA LEU A 349 43.85 46.88 -18.57
C LEU A 349 45.27 47.10 -18.00
N GLY A 350 46.28 46.65 -18.76
CA GLY A 350 47.68 46.71 -18.33
C GLY A 350 48.05 45.72 -17.22
N VAL A 351 47.13 44.94 -16.67
CA VAL A 351 47.50 43.89 -15.68
C VAL A 351 48.39 42.86 -16.36
N ASP A 352 49.59 42.67 -15.80
CA ASP A 352 50.54 41.64 -16.18
C ASP A 352 50.11 40.30 -15.54
N MET A 353 49.46 39.46 -16.34
CA MET A 353 49.00 38.14 -15.94
C MET A 353 50.16 37.20 -15.57
N ALA A 354 51.39 37.48 -16.03
CA ALA A 354 52.57 36.69 -15.68
C ALA A 354 53.05 36.93 -14.23
N ALA A 355 52.63 38.02 -13.60
CA ALA A 355 53.07 38.39 -12.25
C ALA A 355 52.50 37.49 -11.15
N GLU A 356 51.33 36.88 -11.36
CA GLU A 356 50.72 35.93 -10.43
C GLU A 356 51.02 34.48 -10.89
N PRO A 357 51.59 33.61 -10.03
CA PRO A 357 52.04 32.28 -10.43
C PRO A 357 50.99 31.36 -11.04
N ARG A 358 49.76 31.34 -10.52
CA ARG A 358 48.65 30.48 -11.00
C ARG A 358 48.19 30.92 -12.39
N ARG A 359 48.11 32.22 -12.64
CA ARG A 359 47.78 32.82 -13.95
C ARG A 359 48.85 32.52 -14.98
N ARG A 360 50.12 32.74 -14.62
CA ARG A 360 51.27 32.43 -15.48
C ARG A 360 51.31 30.95 -15.87
N ALA A 361 51.16 30.05 -14.89
CA ALA A 361 51.17 28.61 -15.14
C ALA A 361 50.06 28.17 -16.10
N ALA A 362 48.85 28.73 -15.97
CA ALA A 362 47.75 28.42 -16.89
C ALA A 362 47.98 28.96 -18.30
N ALA A 363 48.48 30.20 -18.43
CA ALA A 363 48.80 30.80 -19.73
C ALA A 363 49.92 30.03 -20.46
N GLU A 364 50.99 29.65 -19.75
CA GLU A 364 52.08 28.83 -20.29
C GLU A 364 51.61 27.42 -20.68
N ALA A 365 50.75 26.80 -19.86
CA ALA A 365 50.14 25.50 -20.18
C ALA A 365 49.21 25.57 -21.40
N ALA A 366 48.43 26.64 -21.54
CA ALA A 366 47.60 26.89 -22.73
C ALA A 366 48.47 27.04 -23.98
N ARG A 367 49.56 27.81 -23.88
CA ARG A 367 50.54 28.00 -24.96
C ARG A 367 51.20 26.69 -25.38
N ASP A 368 51.63 25.86 -24.44
CA ASP A 368 52.34 24.63 -24.77
C ASP A 368 51.35 23.54 -25.25
N GLY A 369 50.16 23.48 -24.63
CA GLY A 369 49.10 22.50 -24.91
C GLY A 369 48.27 22.79 -26.16
N GLY A 370 48.19 24.05 -26.62
CA GLY A 370 47.45 24.43 -27.83
C GLY A 370 45.93 24.54 -27.67
N GLY A 371 45.41 24.18 -26.50
CA GLY A 371 44.00 24.27 -26.15
C GLY A 371 43.75 25.25 -25.01
N ALA A 372 42.48 25.44 -24.68
CA ALA A 372 42.09 26.25 -23.53
C ALA A 372 42.55 25.60 -22.21
N VAL A 373 43.10 26.41 -21.29
CA VAL A 373 43.51 25.96 -19.96
C VAL A 373 42.95 26.89 -18.88
N MET A 374 42.40 26.28 -17.82
CA MET A 374 41.89 26.98 -16.65
C MET A 374 42.97 27.15 -15.57
N THR A 375 42.89 28.23 -14.80
CA THR A 375 43.72 28.42 -13.60
C THR A 375 43.28 27.54 -12.45
N ALA A 376 44.16 27.39 -11.45
CA ALA A 376 43.68 26.99 -10.13
C ALA A 376 42.68 28.02 -9.60
N ARG A 377 41.87 27.62 -8.60
CA ARG A 377 41.03 28.55 -7.83
C ARG A 377 41.87 29.77 -7.46
N LEU A 378 41.36 30.96 -7.74
CA LEU A 378 41.99 32.22 -7.34
C LEU A 378 40.93 33.25 -6.97
N GLU A 379 41.33 34.24 -6.20
CA GLU A 379 40.49 35.41 -5.93
C GLU A 379 40.59 36.35 -7.12
N LEU A 380 39.43 36.69 -7.70
CA LEU A 380 39.37 37.62 -8.82
C LEU A 380 39.69 39.02 -8.28
N VAL A 381 40.69 39.67 -8.86
CA VAL A 381 41.22 40.98 -8.41
C VAL A 381 40.18 42.10 -8.47
N GLU A 382 39.08 41.89 -9.17
CA GLU A 382 38.04 42.90 -9.42
C GLU A 382 36.70 42.55 -8.77
N ASP A 383 36.68 41.53 -7.92
CA ASP A 383 35.47 41.10 -7.23
C ASP A 383 35.37 41.73 -5.83
N PRO A 384 34.40 42.63 -5.58
CA PRO A 384 34.23 43.21 -4.25
C PRO A 384 33.94 42.17 -3.16
N GLU A 385 33.39 41.00 -3.52
CA GLU A 385 33.09 39.91 -2.60
C GLU A 385 34.28 38.96 -2.37
N HIS A 386 35.43 39.16 -3.04
CA HIS A 386 36.57 38.24 -3.03
C HIS A 386 36.16 36.78 -3.32
N ALA A 387 35.13 36.62 -4.16
CA ALA A 387 34.57 35.31 -4.42
C ALA A 387 35.56 34.40 -5.17
N PRO A 388 35.53 33.08 -4.93
CA PRO A 388 36.31 32.12 -5.70
C PRO A 388 35.97 32.23 -7.19
N GLY A 389 37.01 32.38 -8.02
CA GLY A 389 36.88 32.37 -9.45
C GLY A 389 38.07 31.70 -10.13
N PHE A 390 38.02 31.73 -11.46
CA PHE A 390 39.04 31.14 -12.31
C PHE A 390 39.14 31.95 -13.60
N LEU A 391 40.32 31.88 -14.21
CA LEU A 391 40.57 32.41 -15.55
C LEU A 391 40.75 31.24 -16.49
N LEU A 392 40.17 31.33 -17.68
CA LEU A 392 40.46 30.44 -18.78
C LEU A 392 41.29 31.18 -19.82
N PHE A 393 42.29 30.52 -20.38
CA PHE A 393 43.19 31.04 -21.40
C PHE A 393 43.14 30.16 -22.64
N ALA A 394 42.88 30.73 -23.81
CA ALA A 394 43.07 30.08 -25.09
C ALA A 394 44.18 30.80 -25.87
N PRO A 395 45.17 30.07 -26.42
CA PRO A 395 46.29 30.69 -27.12
C PRO A 395 45.86 31.27 -28.47
N ASP A 396 46.53 32.34 -28.89
CA ASP A 396 46.52 32.87 -30.25
C ASP A 396 47.94 32.75 -30.85
N TYR A 397 48.05 32.00 -31.95
CA TYR A 397 49.31 31.77 -32.66
C TYR A 397 49.33 32.53 -33.98
N ALA A 398 50.52 32.95 -34.41
CA ALA A 398 50.70 33.62 -35.70
C ALA A 398 50.39 32.70 -36.89
N GLU A 399 50.55 31.39 -36.70
CA GLU A 399 50.29 30.36 -37.71
C GLU A 399 48.96 29.65 -37.44
N THR A 400 48.19 29.38 -38.50
CA THR A 400 46.95 28.59 -38.44
C THR A 400 47.00 27.48 -39.51
N PRO A 401 46.75 26.20 -39.14
CA PRO A 401 46.42 25.68 -37.81
C PRO A 401 47.59 25.81 -36.80
N ALA A 402 47.29 25.64 -35.51
CA ALA A 402 48.29 25.75 -34.45
C ALA A 402 49.50 24.82 -34.70
N PRO A 403 50.75 25.27 -34.46
CA PRO A 403 51.94 24.46 -34.72
C PRO A 403 51.92 23.12 -33.99
N ALA A 404 52.59 22.10 -34.55
CA ALA A 404 52.54 20.75 -33.99
C ALA A 404 53.44 20.58 -32.77
N THR A 405 54.59 21.26 -32.73
CA THR A 405 55.56 21.12 -31.64
C THR A 405 55.42 22.22 -30.61
N VAL A 406 55.73 21.90 -29.34
CA VAL A 406 55.73 22.87 -28.23
C VAL A 406 56.68 24.04 -28.51
N GLU A 407 57.83 23.76 -29.10
CA GLU A 407 58.86 24.76 -29.39
C GLU A 407 58.39 25.77 -30.47
N GLU A 408 57.72 25.30 -31.52
CA GLU A 408 57.11 26.18 -32.53
C GLU A 408 55.94 26.99 -31.95
N ARG A 409 55.08 26.37 -31.12
CA ARG A 409 53.99 27.07 -30.42
C ARG A 409 54.51 28.22 -29.57
N ARG A 410 55.61 27.99 -28.84
CA ARG A 410 56.25 29.04 -28.02
C ARG A 410 56.72 30.23 -28.84
N ARG A 411 57.31 29.98 -30.01
CA ARG A 411 57.80 31.04 -30.92
C ARG A 411 56.66 31.76 -31.63
N SER A 412 55.65 31.04 -32.07
CA SER A 412 54.51 31.55 -32.85
C SER A 412 53.45 32.26 -32.00
N LEU A 413 53.46 32.11 -30.67
CA LEU A 413 52.47 32.72 -29.77
C LEU A 413 52.49 34.26 -29.82
N ARG A 414 51.34 34.86 -30.14
CA ARG A 414 51.10 36.32 -30.08
C ARG A 414 50.45 36.75 -28.77
N GLY A 415 49.57 35.92 -28.21
CA GLY A 415 48.81 36.27 -27.03
C GLY A 415 47.80 35.21 -26.62
N TRP A 416 46.82 35.61 -25.81
CA TRP A 416 45.74 34.74 -25.36
C TRP A 416 44.42 35.48 -25.35
N VAL A 417 43.37 34.80 -25.78
CA VAL A 417 42.01 35.17 -25.40
C VAL A 417 41.74 34.61 -24.00
N PHE A 418 41.10 35.40 -23.14
CA PHE A 418 40.78 34.97 -21.79
C PHE A 418 39.35 35.27 -21.38
N ALA A 419 38.85 34.49 -20.43
CA ALA A 419 37.59 34.70 -19.74
C ALA A 419 37.82 34.62 -18.23
N ALA A 420 37.30 35.59 -17.48
CA ALA A 420 37.24 35.55 -16.03
C ALA A 420 35.85 35.12 -15.61
N ALA A 421 35.76 34.00 -14.88
CA ALA A 421 34.49 33.47 -14.44
C ALA A 421 34.43 33.33 -12.92
N ARG A 422 33.27 33.71 -12.36
CA ARG A 422 32.96 33.54 -10.94
C ARG A 422 32.25 32.21 -10.74
N ALA A 423 32.80 31.35 -9.89
CA ALA A 423 32.26 30.00 -9.68
C ALA A 423 30.82 30.02 -9.16
N ARG A 424 30.50 30.94 -8.25
CA ARG A 424 29.16 31.09 -7.67
C ARG A 424 28.09 31.38 -8.73
N ASP A 425 28.38 32.28 -9.66
CA ASP A 425 27.44 32.71 -10.69
C ASP A 425 27.24 31.60 -11.73
N LEU A 426 28.32 30.85 -12.05
CA LEU A 426 28.26 29.66 -12.89
C LEU A 426 27.33 28.60 -12.32
N LEU A 427 27.47 28.31 -11.02
CA LEU A 427 26.78 27.21 -10.35
C LEU A 427 25.34 27.58 -9.93
N ARG A 428 25.06 28.86 -9.67
CA ARG A 428 23.67 29.35 -9.47
C ARG A 428 22.83 29.29 -10.72
N ALA A 429 23.45 29.28 -11.90
CA ALA A 429 22.76 29.12 -13.17
C ALA A 429 22.42 27.65 -13.49
N LEU A 430 22.60 26.72 -12.55
CA LEU A 430 22.02 25.38 -12.64
C LEU A 430 20.49 25.47 -12.47
N PRO A 431 19.70 24.59 -13.11
CA PRO A 431 18.24 24.64 -13.00
C PRO A 431 17.78 24.57 -11.54
N SER A 432 16.87 25.47 -11.15
CA SER A 432 16.47 25.71 -9.74
C SER A 432 15.84 24.51 -9.03
N GLY A 433 15.41 23.47 -9.75
CA GLY A 433 14.88 22.22 -9.20
C GLY A 433 15.91 21.11 -8.95
N LEU A 434 17.12 21.20 -9.52
CA LEU A 434 18.11 20.11 -9.41
C LEU A 434 18.81 20.06 -8.04
N LEU A 435 18.96 21.21 -7.38
CA LEU A 435 19.66 21.33 -6.10
C LEU A 435 18.71 21.50 -4.90
N THR A 436 17.39 21.40 -5.09
CA THR A 436 16.42 21.65 -4.00
C THR A 436 16.60 20.68 -2.83
N ASP A 437 16.87 19.42 -3.14
CA ASP A 437 17.03 18.33 -2.17
C ASP A 437 18.45 17.74 -2.14
N LEU A 438 19.40 18.42 -2.79
CA LEU A 438 20.78 17.99 -2.91
C LEU A 438 21.71 19.12 -2.48
N ASP A 439 22.78 18.76 -1.79
CA ASP A 439 23.90 19.65 -1.56
C ASP A 439 25.02 19.32 -2.54
N LEU A 440 25.56 20.34 -3.20
CA LEU A 440 26.65 20.28 -4.17
C LEU A 440 27.85 21.09 -3.66
N GLU A 441 28.96 20.38 -3.49
CA GLU A 441 30.26 20.96 -3.25
C GLU A 441 31.17 20.73 -4.46
N VAL A 442 31.93 21.75 -4.84
CA VAL A 442 32.88 21.68 -5.96
C VAL A 442 34.27 22.02 -5.45
N TYR A 443 35.25 21.17 -5.77
CA TYR A 443 36.65 21.32 -5.37
C TYR A 443 37.57 21.36 -6.59
N ASP A 444 38.58 22.23 -6.55
CA ASP A 444 39.68 22.27 -7.54
C ASP A 444 40.66 21.12 -7.28
N GLY A 445 40.70 20.16 -8.20
CA GLY A 445 41.50 18.94 -8.10
C GLY A 445 40.65 17.67 -8.08
N THR A 446 41.29 16.55 -7.71
CA THR A 446 40.64 15.23 -7.65
C THR A 446 40.26 14.81 -6.23
N ALA A 447 40.56 15.62 -5.22
CA ALA A 447 40.32 15.32 -3.82
C ALA A 447 39.94 16.58 -3.04
N PRO A 448 39.07 16.46 -2.03
CA PRO A 448 38.65 17.62 -1.23
C PRO A 448 39.79 18.06 -0.31
N SER A 449 40.01 19.37 -0.24
CA SER A 449 40.90 20.02 0.73
C SER A 449 40.32 21.39 1.12
N GLY A 450 40.67 21.91 2.29
CA GLY A 450 40.12 23.18 2.79
C GLY A 450 40.33 24.36 1.82
N ASP A 451 41.47 24.39 1.14
CA ASP A 451 41.84 25.49 0.22
C ASP A 451 41.35 25.29 -1.22
N SER A 452 40.89 24.08 -1.57
CA SER A 452 40.40 23.75 -2.92
C SER A 452 38.89 23.96 -3.10
N LEU A 453 38.15 24.30 -2.05
CA LEU A 453 36.70 24.52 -2.15
C LEU A 453 36.39 25.72 -3.07
N VAL A 454 35.78 25.42 -4.21
CA VAL A 454 35.36 26.38 -5.24
C VAL A 454 33.94 26.87 -4.96
N TYR A 455 33.06 25.96 -4.53
CA TYR A 455 31.65 26.27 -4.28
C TYR A 455 31.01 25.29 -3.31
N ASP A 456 30.01 25.77 -2.58
CA ASP A 456 29.18 25.05 -1.62
C ASP A 456 27.77 25.66 -1.71
N SER A 457 26.75 24.82 -1.99
CA SER A 457 25.36 25.26 -2.10
C SER A 457 24.68 25.47 -0.75
N VAL A 458 24.97 24.62 0.25
CA VAL A 458 24.32 24.63 1.57
C VAL A 458 25.37 24.40 2.69
N PRO A 459 25.99 25.47 3.21
CA PRO A 459 26.87 25.36 4.37
C PRO A 459 26.04 24.93 5.60
N PRO A 460 26.40 23.84 6.34
CA PRO A 460 27.77 23.46 6.66
C PRO A 460 28.12 21.97 6.43
N VAL A 461 27.34 21.21 5.66
CA VAL A 461 27.72 19.83 5.31
C VAL A 461 28.95 19.90 4.41
N ARG A 462 30.00 19.13 4.71
CA ARG A 462 31.26 19.19 3.96
C ARG A 462 31.74 17.79 3.61
N ALA A 463 32.28 17.60 2.41
CA ALA A 463 32.96 16.38 1.97
C ALA A 463 34.12 15.96 2.89
N LEU A 464 34.69 16.94 3.61
CA LEU A 464 35.74 16.76 4.60
C LEU A 464 35.24 16.11 5.91
N ASP A 465 33.93 16.17 6.19
CA ASP A 465 33.25 15.48 7.29
C ASP A 465 31.96 14.82 6.78
N PRO A 466 32.08 13.67 6.07
CA PRO A 466 30.95 13.08 5.35
C PRO A 466 29.84 12.68 6.32
N PRO A 467 28.60 13.15 6.11
CA PRO A 467 27.50 12.87 7.02
C PRO A 467 27.18 11.37 7.05
N ARG A 468 27.11 10.80 8.25
CA ARG A 468 26.81 9.38 8.43
C ARG A 468 25.34 9.10 8.11
N GLY A 469 25.10 8.16 7.20
CA GLY A 469 23.76 7.68 6.85
C GLY A 469 23.06 8.46 5.75
N LEU A 470 23.67 9.53 5.22
CA LEU A 470 23.20 10.18 3.98
C LEU A 470 23.86 9.52 2.76
N LEU A 471 23.14 9.55 1.64
CA LEU A 471 23.72 9.16 0.36
C LEU A 471 24.68 10.26 -0.10
N ALA A 472 25.85 9.86 -0.58
CA ALA A 472 26.85 10.76 -1.12
C ALA A 472 27.46 10.19 -2.40
N HIS A 473 27.65 11.06 -3.40
CA HIS A 473 28.23 10.69 -4.69
C HIS A 473 29.43 11.57 -5.00
N ARG A 474 30.44 10.97 -5.63
CA ARG A 474 31.66 11.65 -6.06
C ARG A 474 31.78 11.53 -7.56
N SER A 475 31.91 12.66 -8.24
CA SER A 475 32.17 12.70 -9.68
C SER A 475 33.33 13.64 -9.97
N THR A 476 34.01 13.40 -11.08
CA THR A 476 35.11 14.26 -11.54
C THR A 476 34.80 14.79 -12.92
N VAL A 477 34.85 16.10 -13.08
CA VAL A 477 34.71 16.79 -14.37
C VAL A 477 36.08 17.35 -14.76
N ILE A 478 36.54 17.05 -15.98
CA ILE A 478 37.73 17.68 -16.54
C ILE A 478 37.27 18.88 -17.35
N ALA A 479 37.76 20.07 -17.02
CA ALA A 479 37.44 21.32 -17.68
C ALA A 479 38.72 22.09 -17.98
N ALA A 480 38.95 22.43 -19.25
CA ALA A 480 40.11 23.16 -19.74
C ALA A 480 41.42 22.67 -19.11
N GLY A 481 41.66 21.35 -19.22
CA GLY A 481 42.85 20.68 -18.71
C GLY A 481 42.96 20.53 -17.19
N ARG A 482 41.93 20.90 -16.41
CA ARG A 482 41.91 20.75 -14.94
C ARG A 482 40.78 19.84 -14.44
N PRO A 483 41.06 18.91 -13.50
CA PRO A 483 40.03 18.13 -12.85
C PRO A 483 39.35 18.94 -11.74
N TRP A 484 38.02 18.88 -11.70
CA TRP A 484 37.18 19.34 -10.60
C TRP A 484 36.46 18.15 -10.00
N MET A 485 36.50 18.04 -8.68
CA MET A 485 35.78 17.01 -7.94
C MET A 485 34.47 17.60 -7.42
N LEU A 486 33.37 16.96 -7.80
CA LEU A 486 32.03 17.26 -7.36
C LEU A 486 31.67 16.27 -6.25
N TYR A 487 31.29 16.79 -5.09
CA TYR A 487 30.76 16.01 -3.99
C TYR A 487 29.30 16.37 -3.80
N LEU A 488 28.42 15.40 -3.98
CA LEU A 488 26.99 15.58 -3.81
C LEU A 488 26.51 14.81 -2.59
N THR A 489 25.61 15.41 -1.83
CA THR A 489 24.98 14.78 -0.65
C THR A 489 23.46 14.93 -0.71
N ALA A 490 22.73 13.86 -0.41
CA ALA A 490 21.27 13.92 -0.31
C ALA A 490 20.84 14.65 0.96
N LEU A 491 20.03 15.71 0.83
CA LEU A 491 19.42 16.39 1.98
C LEU A 491 18.21 15.62 2.51
N PRO A 492 17.76 15.86 3.76
CA PRO A 492 16.59 15.17 4.34
C PRO A 492 15.30 15.28 3.49
N GLY A 493 15.16 16.35 2.68
CA GLY A 493 14.04 16.53 1.75
C GLY A 493 14.00 15.49 0.61
N PHE A 494 15.16 14.95 0.22
CA PHE A 494 15.27 13.93 -0.83
C PHE A 494 14.53 12.63 -0.47
N GLU A 495 14.35 12.37 0.84
CA GLU A 495 13.65 11.17 1.33
C GLU A 495 12.11 11.31 1.32
N GLY A 496 11.58 12.52 1.09
CA GLY A 496 10.18 12.89 1.33
C GLY A 496 9.20 12.73 0.14
N GLY A 497 9.70 12.44 -1.06
CA GLY A 497 8.87 12.30 -2.26
C GLY A 497 8.39 10.87 -2.49
N GLU A 498 7.07 10.70 -2.68
CA GLU A 498 6.39 9.52 -3.24
C GLU A 498 6.06 8.36 -2.29
N GLY A 499 4.77 8.25 -1.94
CA GLY A 499 4.03 6.98 -1.93
C GLY A 499 4.45 5.88 -0.94
N ARG A 500 5.24 6.18 0.08
CA ARG A 500 5.65 5.17 1.08
C ARG A 500 4.48 4.80 1.99
N TRP A 501 3.96 3.59 1.83
CA TRP A 501 3.28 2.92 2.94
C TRP A 501 4.33 2.69 4.04
N PRO A 502 4.17 3.25 5.25
CA PRO A 502 5.07 2.99 6.37
C PRO A 502 5.39 1.50 6.49
N ARG A 503 6.67 1.14 6.74
CA ARG A 503 7.08 -0.24 7.09
C ARG A 503 6.13 -0.87 8.14
N ALA A 504 5.65 -0.02 9.05
CA ALA A 504 4.66 -0.37 10.07
C ALA A 504 3.31 -0.84 9.52
N LEU A 505 2.83 -0.31 8.38
CA LEU A 505 1.55 -0.70 7.78
C LEU A 505 1.63 -2.06 7.07
N VAL A 506 2.72 -2.36 6.36
CA VAL A 506 2.92 -3.69 5.75
C VAL A 506 3.07 -4.78 6.82
N LEU A 507 3.91 -4.52 7.83
CA LEU A 507 4.10 -5.45 8.95
C LEU A 507 2.84 -5.59 9.80
N GLY A 508 2.16 -4.47 10.12
CA GLY A 508 0.94 -4.45 10.90
C GLY A 508 -0.24 -5.13 10.20
N GLY A 509 -0.42 -4.85 8.90
CA GLY A 509 -1.45 -5.46 8.07
C GLY A 509 -1.24 -6.97 7.91
N GLY A 510 0.00 -7.40 7.62
CA GLY A 510 0.31 -8.82 7.50
C GLY A 510 0.23 -9.60 8.81
N LEU A 511 0.60 -8.98 9.95
CA LEU A 511 0.40 -9.57 11.28
C LEU A 511 -1.10 -9.72 11.59
N ALA A 512 -1.90 -8.69 11.35
CA ALA A 512 -3.35 -8.73 11.57
C ALA A 512 -4.03 -9.81 10.71
N ALA A 513 -3.67 -9.89 9.42
CA ALA A 513 -4.17 -10.93 8.52
C ALA A 513 -3.77 -12.34 8.96
N SER A 514 -2.52 -12.53 9.41
CA SER A 514 -2.01 -13.82 9.91
C SER A 514 -2.74 -14.26 11.19
N LEU A 515 -3.00 -13.33 12.13
CA LEU A 515 -3.76 -13.60 13.35
C LEU A 515 -5.23 -13.91 13.04
N ALA A 516 -5.84 -13.22 12.09
CA ALA A 516 -7.22 -13.49 11.66
C ALA A 516 -7.35 -14.88 11.01
N LEU A 517 -6.41 -15.26 10.12
CA LEU A 517 -6.39 -16.58 9.50
C LEU A 517 -6.15 -17.69 10.53
N PHE A 518 -5.22 -17.48 11.47
CA PHE A 518 -4.99 -18.40 12.59
C PHE A 518 -6.26 -18.60 13.43
N GLY A 519 -6.93 -17.50 13.80
CA GLY A 519 -8.18 -17.52 14.56
C GLY A 519 -9.28 -18.28 13.83
N LEU A 520 -9.40 -18.09 12.52
CA LEU A 520 -10.38 -18.80 11.68
C LEU A 520 -10.08 -20.31 11.62
N VAL A 521 -8.85 -20.71 11.33
CA VAL A 521 -8.43 -22.12 11.27
C VAL A 521 -8.58 -22.81 12.63
N TRP A 522 -8.20 -22.13 13.71
CA TRP A 522 -8.39 -22.63 15.07
C TRP A 522 -9.87 -22.77 15.43
N SER A 523 -10.69 -21.79 15.08
CA SER A 523 -12.15 -21.82 15.28
C SER A 523 -12.79 -22.99 14.55
N LEU A 524 -12.44 -23.22 13.28
CA LEU A 524 -12.92 -24.34 12.48
C LEU A 524 -12.47 -25.70 13.04
N ALA A 525 -11.21 -25.81 13.47
CA ALA A 525 -10.69 -27.02 14.10
C ALA A 525 -11.37 -27.31 15.45
N ALA A 526 -11.61 -26.27 16.26
CA ALA A 526 -12.28 -26.39 17.55
C ALA A 526 -13.77 -26.72 17.42
N THR A 527 -14.48 -26.10 16.47
CA THR A 527 -15.89 -26.40 16.18
C THR A 527 -16.05 -27.82 15.64
N ARG A 528 -15.15 -28.30 14.78
CA ARG A 528 -15.15 -29.68 14.29
C ARG A 528 -14.94 -30.70 15.43
N ARG A 529 -14.01 -30.44 16.37
CA ARG A 529 -13.83 -31.27 17.57
C ARG A 529 -15.10 -31.33 18.43
N ARG A 530 -15.71 -30.19 18.72
CA ARG A 530 -16.95 -30.12 19.52
C ARG A 530 -18.12 -30.85 18.86
N ALA A 531 -18.21 -30.82 17.53
CA ALA A 531 -19.26 -31.52 16.79
C ALA A 531 -19.10 -33.04 16.87
N ILE A 532 -17.87 -33.55 16.72
CA ILE A 532 -17.56 -34.99 16.81
C ILE A 532 -17.86 -35.52 18.22
N GLU A 533 -17.43 -34.81 19.27
CA GLU A 533 -17.72 -35.21 20.66
C GLU A 533 -19.22 -35.25 20.97
N ARG A 534 -20.02 -34.35 20.39
CA ARG A 534 -21.49 -34.36 20.57
C ARG A 534 -22.14 -35.58 19.88
N ALA A 535 -21.67 -35.92 18.69
CA ALA A 535 -22.17 -37.08 17.95
C ALA A 535 -21.86 -38.40 18.68
N GLU A 536 -20.67 -38.52 19.26
CA GLU A 536 -20.27 -39.70 20.06
C GLU A 536 -21.07 -39.82 21.37
N ARG A 537 -21.34 -38.71 22.05
CA ARG A 537 -22.21 -38.70 23.25
C ARG A 537 -23.65 -39.08 22.94
N MET A 538 -24.19 -38.61 21.82
CA MET A 538 -25.57 -38.93 21.43
C MET A 538 -25.73 -40.40 21.02
N THR A 539 -24.77 -40.96 20.29
CA THR A 539 -24.80 -42.37 19.86
C THR A 539 -24.59 -43.35 21.02
N SER A 540 -23.72 -43.01 21.97
CA SER A 540 -23.53 -43.82 23.19
C SER A 540 -24.74 -43.75 24.13
N ALA A 541 -25.36 -42.57 24.31
CA ALA A 541 -26.56 -42.42 25.11
C ALA A 541 -27.76 -43.20 24.53
N LEU A 542 -27.93 -43.21 23.21
CA LEU A 542 -29.01 -43.96 22.54
C LEU A 542 -28.86 -45.47 22.75
N ARG A 543 -27.65 -46.01 22.55
CA ARG A 543 -27.35 -47.44 22.77
C ARG A 543 -27.55 -47.86 24.23
N ALA A 544 -27.16 -47.01 25.18
CA ALA A 544 -27.36 -47.26 26.61
C ALA A 544 -28.84 -47.21 27.02
N SER A 545 -29.68 -46.43 26.33
CA SER A 545 -31.13 -46.40 26.53
C SER A 545 -31.81 -47.63 25.94
N GLU A 546 -31.45 -48.05 24.72
CA GLU A 546 -31.99 -49.25 24.07
C GLU A 546 -31.71 -50.52 24.88
N GLN A 547 -30.48 -50.69 25.36
CA GLN A 547 -30.11 -51.83 26.19
C GLN A 547 -30.84 -51.83 27.54
N ARG A 548 -31.12 -50.66 28.11
CA ARG A 548 -31.87 -50.53 29.36
C ARG A 548 -33.34 -50.95 29.19
N VAL A 549 -34.01 -50.51 28.13
CA VAL A 549 -35.39 -50.93 27.83
C VAL A 549 -35.47 -52.44 27.62
N ARG A 550 -34.51 -53.02 26.90
CA ARG A 550 -34.45 -54.46 26.63
C ARG A 550 -34.20 -55.28 27.91
N SER A 551 -33.27 -54.84 28.75
CA SER A 551 -32.97 -55.44 30.05
C SER A 551 -34.15 -55.40 31.03
N VAL A 552 -34.96 -54.34 31.02
CA VAL A 552 -36.16 -54.26 31.87
C VAL A 552 -37.21 -55.26 31.41
N MET A 553 -37.43 -55.42 30.09
CA MET A 553 -38.39 -56.42 29.59
C MET A 553 -37.98 -57.86 29.93
N ASP A 554 -36.68 -58.16 29.91
CA ASP A 554 -36.17 -59.52 30.17
C ASP A 554 -36.20 -59.94 31.65
N THR A 555 -36.28 -58.99 32.59
CA THR A 555 -36.27 -59.26 34.04
C THR A 555 -37.65 -59.26 34.71
N VAL A 556 -38.71 -58.86 34.00
CA VAL A 556 -40.08 -58.88 34.53
C VAL A 556 -40.59 -60.32 34.65
N ALA A 557 -41.11 -60.67 35.83
CA ALA A 557 -41.60 -62.01 36.15
C ALA A 557 -42.92 -62.38 35.45
N ASP A 558 -43.73 -61.38 35.08
CA ASP A 558 -44.96 -61.59 34.32
C ASP A 558 -44.64 -61.79 32.83
N ALA A 559 -45.40 -62.63 32.16
CA ALA A 559 -45.24 -62.87 30.74
C ALA A 559 -45.72 -61.65 29.94
N ILE A 560 -44.80 -60.94 29.29
CA ILE A 560 -45.11 -59.81 28.43
C ILE A 560 -45.03 -60.26 26.98
N VAL A 561 -46.12 -60.08 26.25
CA VAL A 561 -46.24 -60.40 24.83
C VAL A 561 -46.73 -59.17 24.09
N THR A 562 -46.00 -58.73 23.07
CA THR A 562 -46.44 -57.68 22.15
C THR A 562 -46.94 -58.31 20.87
N PHE A 563 -48.07 -57.86 20.36
CA PHE A 563 -48.70 -58.39 19.15
C PHE A 563 -49.27 -57.25 18.28
N ASP A 564 -49.43 -57.52 16.99
CA ASP A 564 -49.95 -56.54 16.03
C ASP A 564 -51.50 -56.50 16.01
N PRO A 565 -52.13 -55.56 15.29
CA PRO A 565 -53.58 -55.44 15.25
C PRO A 565 -54.29 -56.65 14.63
N SER A 566 -53.57 -57.57 13.99
CA SER A 566 -54.12 -58.82 13.46
C SER A 566 -54.08 -59.98 14.46
N GLY A 567 -53.57 -59.75 15.68
CA GLY A 567 -53.45 -60.77 16.72
C GLY A 567 -52.12 -61.52 16.71
N LYS A 568 -51.18 -61.18 15.81
CA LYS A 568 -49.91 -61.91 15.69
C LYS A 568 -48.83 -61.38 16.61
N VAL A 569 -48.19 -62.28 17.36
CA VAL A 569 -47.13 -61.94 18.32
C VAL A 569 -45.87 -61.43 17.60
N ARG A 570 -45.36 -60.26 18.00
CA ARG A 570 -44.15 -59.61 17.49
C ARG A 570 -42.94 -59.77 18.40
N SER A 571 -43.14 -59.73 19.71
CA SER A 571 -42.06 -59.92 20.70
C SER A 571 -42.65 -60.48 21.98
N ALA A 572 -41.86 -61.27 22.70
CA ALA A 572 -42.23 -61.85 23.98
C ALA A 572 -41.01 -61.83 24.91
N ASN A 573 -41.23 -61.70 26.22
CA ASN A 573 -40.15 -61.77 27.21
C ASN A 573 -39.89 -63.23 27.68
N PRO A 574 -38.75 -63.52 28.32
CA PRO A 574 -38.43 -64.88 28.81
C PRO A 574 -39.50 -65.49 29.72
N ALA A 575 -40.21 -64.68 30.51
CA ALA A 575 -41.32 -65.14 31.35
C ALA A 575 -42.47 -65.74 30.52
N ALA A 576 -42.75 -65.22 29.31
CA ALA A 576 -43.73 -65.81 28.40
C ALA A 576 -43.32 -67.20 27.90
N GLN A 577 -42.02 -67.43 27.67
CA GLN A 577 -41.53 -68.76 27.33
C GLN A 577 -41.78 -69.76 28.46
N TRP A 578 -41.61 -69.37 29.72
CA TRP A 578 -41.93 -70.23 30.85
C TRP A 578 -43.43 -70.49 30.99
N LEU A 579 -44.26 -69.44 30.91
CA LEU A 579 -45.70 -69.54 31.11
C LEU A 579 -46.39 -70.40 30.03
N PHE A 580 -45.99 -70.24 28.76
CA PHE A 580 -46.54 -71.00 27.64
C PHE A 580 -45.77 -72.29 27.33
N GLY A 581 -44.59 -72.50 27.95
CA GLY A 581 -43.57 -73.52 27.66
C GLY A 581 -43.28 -73.76 26.20
N ARG A 582 -43.14 -72.66 25.46
CA ARG A 582 -42.66 -72.65 24.08
C ARG A 582 -41.44 -71.76 24.01
N ARG A 583 -40.48 -72.10 23.15
CA ARG A 583 -39.33 -71.23 22.94
C ARG A 583 -39.81 -69.89 22.41
N LEU A 584 -39.18 -68.79 22.84
CA LEU A 584 -39.49 -67.44 22.40
C LEU A 584 -39.65 -67.31 20.87
N ALA A 585 -38.78 -67.95 20.09
CA ALA A 585 -38.84 -67.95 18.63
C ALA A 585 -40.11 -68.62 18.07
N ASP A 586 -40.65 -69.64 18.76
CA ASP A 586 -41.84 -70.36 18.34
C ASP A 586 -43.14 -69.60 18.70
N LEU A 587 -43.05 -68.59 19.57
CA LEU A 587 -44.15 -67.70 19.94
C LEU A 587 -44.33 -66.58 18.92
N ILE A 588 -43.25 -66.10 18.27
CA ILE A 588 -43.32 -65.02 17.29
C ILE A 588 -44.13 -65.46 16.06
N GLY A 589 -45.07 -64.62 15.62
CA GLY A 589 -45.91 -64.83 14.44
C GLY A 589 -47.17 -65.69 14.66
N ARG A 590 -47.32 -66.29 15.86
CA ARG A 590 -48.54 -67.00 16.27
C ARG A 590 -49.64 -66.03 16.70
N ASP A 591 -50.87 -66.52 16.63
CA ASP A 591 -52.04 -65.79 17.11
C ASP A 591 -52.10 -65.81 18.65
N ILE A 592 -52.34 -64.64 19.26
CA ILE A 592 -52.41 -64.49 20.71
C ILE A 592 -53.61 -65.24 21.32
N GLY A 593 -54.71 -65.38 20.58
CA GLY A 593 -55.90 -66.09 21.03
C GLY A 593 -55.71 -67.61 21.13
N GLU A 594 -54.74 -68.17 20.41
CA GLU A 594 -54.32 -69.57 20.59
C GLU A 594 -53.49 -69.77 21.86
N LEU A 595 -52.78 -68.74 22.32
CA LEU A 595 -51.93 -68.78 23.52
C LEU A 595 -52.74 -68.48 24.79
N VAL A 596 -53.66 -67.53 24.71
CA VAL A 596 -54.56 -67.14 25.79
C VAL A 596 -56.00 -67.12 25.28
N PRO A 597 -56.75 -68.22 25.48
CA PRO A 597 -58.16 -68.29 25.10
C PRO A 597 -58.98 -67.17 25.76
N GLY A 598 -59.68 -66.37 24.96
CA GLY A 598 -60.46 -65.21 25.43
C GLY A 598 -59.84 -63.84 25.11
N VAL A 599 -58.60 -63.80 24.61
CA VAL A 599 -57.95 -62.59 24.09
C VAL A 599 -58.02 -62.61 22.56
N SER A 600 -58.74 -61.67 21.94
CA SER A 600 -58.83 -61.55 20.47
C SER A 600 -57.77 -60.59 19.90
N ALA A 601 -57.83 -60.31 18.60
CA ALA A 601 -57.22 -59.11 18.04
C ALA A 601 -57.98 -57.86 18.55
N ALA A 602 -57.26 -56.87 19.08
CA ALA A 602 -57.76 -55.59 19.61
C ALA A 602 -58.60 -55.54 20.93
N PRO A 603 -58.47 -56.45 21.92
CA PRO A 603 -59.08 -56.26 23.24
C PRO A 603 -58.27 -55.23 24.02
N THR A 604 -58.92 -54.21 24.54
CA THR A 604 -58.36 -53.36 25.60
C THR A 604 -59.11 -53.61 26.88
N GLY A 605 -58.38 -53.96 27.93
CA GLY A 605 -58.97 -54.26 29.23
C GLY A 605 -58.31 -55.44 29.92
N HIS A 606 -58.95 -55.84 31.01
CA HIS A 606 -58.52 -56.94 31.86
C HIS A 606 -59.41 -58.16 31.58
N VAL A 607 -58.80 -59.31 31.34
CA VAL A 607 -59.48 -60.57 31.04
C VAL A 607 -58.89 -61.66 31.92
N GLU A 608 -59.73 -62.33 32.71
CA GLU A 608 -59.36 -63.57 33.38
C GLU A 608 -59.48 -64.72 32.37
N ALA A 609 -58.41 -65.49 32.21
CA ALA A 609 -58.37 -66.61 31.27
C ALA A 609 -57.73 -67.84 31.93
N GLN A 610 -57.83 -68.98 31.25
CA GLN A 610 -57.06 -70.17 31.61
C GLN A 610 -56.08 -70.47 30.49
N VAL A 611 -54.79 -70.53 30.84
CA VAL A 611 -53.72 -70.93 29.93
C VAL A 611 -53.34 -72.36 30.23
N ARG A 612 -53.15 -73.15 29.19
CA ARG A 612 -52.68 -74.53 29.32
C ARG A 612 -51.17 -74.54 29.45
N ARG A 613 -50.67 -74.99 30.60
CA ARG A 613 -49.24 -75.17 30.84
C ARG A 613 -48.70 -76.36 30.04
N PRO A 614 -47.37 -76.47 29.89
CA PRO A 614 -46.72 -77.53 29.11
C PRO A 614 -46.97 -78.92 29.71
N ASP A 615 -47.19 -78.96 31.01
CA ASP A 615 -47.34 -80.16 31.84
C ASP A 615 -48.76 -80.76 31.72
N GLY A 616 -49.65 -80.12 30.95
CA GLY A 616 -51.04 -80.54 30.71
C GLY A 616 -52.06 -79.85 31.62
N ASP A 617 -51.63 -79.23 32.71
CA ASP A 617 -52.48 -78.55 33.68
C ASP A 617 -52.94 -77.15 33.20
N ALA A 618 -54.17 -76.77 33.54
CA ALA A 618 -54.71 -75.44 33.27
C ALA A 618 -54.35 -74.48 34.42
N ALA A 619 -53.63 -73.40 34.11
CA ALA A 619 -53.30 -72.34 35.07
C ALA A 619 -54.24 -71.14 34.88
N PRO A 620 -54.90 -70.64 35.95
CA PRO A 620 -55.63 -69.39 35.88
C PRO A 620 -54.64 -68.23 35.71
N VAL A 621 -54.88 -67.41 34.68
CA VAL A 621 -54.08 -66.21 34.40
C VAL A 621 -54.95 -64.97 34.35
N ASP A 622 -54.39 -63.87 34.82
CA ASP A 622 -54.95 -62.53 34.70
C ASP A 622 -54.22 -61.81 33.57
N VAL A 623 -54.95 -61.41 32.51
CA VAL A 623 -54.35 -60.78 31.32
C VAL A 623 -54.79 -59.33 31.22
N THR A 624 -53.83 -58.43 31.08
CA THR A 624 -54.10 -57.00 30.84
C THR A 624 -53.50 -56.60 29.50
N VAL A 625 -54.33 -56.06 28.61
CA VAL A 625 -53.90 -55.63 27.27
C VAL A 625 -53.99 -54.11 27.16
N THR A 626 -52.86 -53.48 26.82
CA THR A 626 -52.74 -52.03 26.60
C THR A 626 -52.21 -51.72 25.20
N PRO A 627 -52.76 -50.72 24.49
CA PRO A 627 -52.25 -50.32 23.18
C PRO A 627 -50.96 -49.51 23.33
N THR A 628 -50.01 -49.70 22.41
CA THR A 628 -48.82 -48.85 22.29
C THR A 628 -49.16 -47.51 21.64
N ALA A 629 -48.29 -46.50 21.80
CA ALA A 629 -48.50 -45.17 21.22
C ALA A 629 -48.70 -45.27 19.70
N GLY A 630 -49.88 -44.86 19.21
CA GLY A 630 -50.28 -44.97 17.81
C GLY A 630 -51.16 -46.18 17.45
N ALA A 631 -51.45 -47.08 18.41
CA ALA A 631 -52.27 -48.29 18.23
C ALA A 631 -51.76 -49.29 17.16
N GLU A 632 -50.50 -49.16 16.73
CA GLU A 632 -49.86 -50.06 15.76
C GLU A 632 -49.43 -51.41 16.36
N SER A 633 -49.44 -51.54 17.69
CA SER A 633 -49.22 -52.80 18.40
C SER A 633 -49.84 -52.76 19.81
N PHE A 634 -50.09 -53.93 20.38
CA PHE A 634 -50.68 -54.12 21.71
C PHE A 634 -49.69 -54.86 22.61
N VAL A 635 -49.62 -54.48 23.88
CA VAL A 635 -48.85 -55.15 24.94
C VAL A 635 -49.82 -55.93 25.81
N ALA A 636 -49.71 -57.25 25.80
CA ALA A 636 -50.36 -58.15 26.74
C ALA A 636 -49.40 -58.44 27.90
N VAL A 637 -49.82 -58.17 29.12
CA VAL A 637 -49.17 -58.67 30.35
C VAL A 637 -50.04 -59.80 30.89
N VAL A 638 -49.49 -61.01 30.91
CA VAL A 638 -50.16 -62.24 31.34
C VAL A 638 -49.53 -62.68 32.65
N ARG A 639 -50.32 -62.66 33.72
CA ARG A 639 -49.87 -62.97 35.08
C ARG A 639 -50.50 -64.26 35.57
N ASP A 640 -49.69 -65.18 36.06
CA ASP A 640 -50.18 -66.41 36.69
C ASP A 640 -50.69 -66.12 38.11
N VAL A 641 -51.94 -66.49 38.40
CA VAL A 641 -52.58 -66.26 39.70
C VAL A 641 -52.87 -67.55 40.47
N SER A 642 -52.23 -68.66 40.10
CA SER A 642 -52.41 -69.96 40.75
C SER A 642 -52.11 -69.91 42.25
N GLU A 643 -50.98 -69.28 42.62
CA GLU A 643 -50.55 -69.17 44.02
C GLU A 643 -51.48 -68.23 44.81
N ARG A 644 -51.85 -67.08 44.23
CA ARG A 644 -52.81 -66.13 44.82
C ARG A 644 -54.17 -66.78 45.11
N ARG A 645 -54.70 -67.55 44.15
CA ARG A 645 -55.98 -68.26 44.31
C ARG A 645 -55.88 -69.42 45.31
N ALA A 646 -54.72 -70.06 45.45
CA ALA A 646 -54.50 -71.09 46.47
C ALA A 646 -54.48 -70.50 47.89
N THR A 647 -53.81 -69.35 48.09
CA THR A 647 -53.76 -68.65 49.38
C THR A 647 -55.14 -68.14 49.80
N GLU A 648 -55.93 -67.59 48.87
CA GLU A 648 -57.30 -67.14 49.16
C GLU A 648 -58.26 -68.29 49.53
N ARG A 649 -58.08 -69.48 48.94
CA ARG A 649 -58.87 -70.67 49.30
C ARG A 649 -58.48 -71.22 50.68
N ALA A 650 -57.18 -71.26 51.01
CA ALA A 650 -56.70 -71.70 52.32
C ALA A 650 -57.15 -70.77 53.47
N LEU A 651 -57.25 -69.47 53.22
CA LEU A 651 -57.75 -68.50 54.21
C LEU A 651 -59.25 -68.69 54.48
N ARG A 652 -60.06 -68.92 53.44
CA ARG A 652 -61.52 -69.17 53.57
C ARG A 652 -61.85 -70.47 54.32
N GLU A 653 -61.07 -71.53 54.13
CA GLU A 653 -61.25 -72.80 54.84
C GLU A 653 -60.88 -72.72 56.33
N SER A 654 -59.88 -71.92 56.69
CA SER A 654 -59.49 -71.67 58.09
C SER A 654 -60.57 -70.89 58.87
N GLU A 655 -61.17 -69.86 58.24
CA GLU A 655 -62.21 -69.03 58.87
C GLU A 655 -63.52 -69.82 59.10
N GLN A 656 -63.94 -70.66 58.16
CA GLN A 656 -65.16 -71.47 58.29
C GLN A 656 -65.04 -72.60 59.34
N ARG A 657 -63.84 -73.15 59.52
CA ARG A 657 -63.56 -74.17 60.55
C ARG A 657 -63.62 -73.59 61.97
N THR A 658 -63.08 -72.40 62.15
CA THR A 658 -63.09 -71.71 63.45
C THR A 658 -64.51 -71.32 63.86
N ARG A 659 -65.33 -70.85 62.91
CA ARG A 659 -66.72 -70.45 63.15
C ARG A 659 -67.65 -71.63 63.48
N SER A 660 -67.50 -72.77 62.81
CA SER A 660 -68.34 -73.96 63.05
C SER A 660 -68.07 -74.67 64.40
N ILE A 661 -66.85 -74.57 64.94
CA ILE A 661 -66.50 -75.12 66.26
C ILE A 661 -67.15 -74.30 67.39
N LEU A 662 -67.23 -72.98 67.23
CA LEU A 662 -67.84 -72.08 68.22
C LEU A 662 -69.37 -72.20 68.26
N ASP A 663 -70.02 -72.39 67.09
CA ASP A 663 -71.48 -72.46 66.99
C ASP A 663 -72.09 -73.80 67.47
N ASN A 664 -71.35 -74.92 67.42
CA ASN A 664 -71.82 -76.25 67.86
C ASN A 664 -71.32 -76.67 69.26
N MET A 665 -70.65 -75.77 69.99
CA MET A 665 -70.12 -76.11 71.31
C MET A 665 -71.26 -76.28 72.33
N LEU A 666 -71.36 -77.47 72.95
CA LEU A 666 -72.43 -77.81 73.91
C LEU A 666 -72.29 -77.10 75.28
N GLY A 667 -71.12 -76.56 75.60
CA GLY A 667 -70.87 -75.76 76.80
C GLY A 667 -71.16 -74.27 76.56
N GLY A 668 -71.68 -73.58 77.57
CA GLY A 668 -71.89 -72.13 77.48
C GLY A 668 -70.56 -71.38 77.49
N LEU A 669 -70.32 -70.55 76.46
CA LEU A 669 -69.21 -69.61 76.38
C LEU A 669 -69.72 -68.18 76.56
N ILE A 670 -69.07 -67.43 77.44
CA ILE A 670 -69.25 -65.98 77.64
C ILE A 670 -67.86 -65.37 77.55
N THR A 671 -67.65 -64.41 76.65
CA THR A 671 -66.46 -63.55 76.69
C THR A 671 -66.82 -62.27 77.41
N ILE A 672 -65.98 -61.84 78.35
CA ILE A 672 -66.11 -60.57 79.08
C ILE A 672 -64.89 -59.69 78.82
N ASP A 673 -65.10 -58.37 78.82
CA ASP A 673 -64.01 -57.40 78.80
C ASP A 673 -63.35 -57.25 80.19
N GLU A 674 -62.18 -56.61 80.27
CA GLU A 674 -61.44 -56.38 81.52
C GLU A 674 -62.27 -55.76 82.67
N PRO A 675 -63.20 -54.82 82.43
CA PRO A 675 -64.09 -54.31 83.48
C PRO A 675 -65.26 -55.25 83.86
N GLY A 676 -65.38 -56.43 83.26
CA GLY A 676 -66.33 -57.48 83.65
C GLY A 676 -67.67 -57.46 82.91
N THR A 677 -67.76 -56.79 81.76
CA THR A 677 -68.95 -56.69 80.91
C THR A 677 -68.95 -57.78 79.84
N ILE A 678 -70.10 -58.41 79.57
CA ILE A 678 -70.21 -59.48 78.57
C ILE A 678 -70.11 -58.94 77.13
N GLU A 679 -69.05 -59.31 76.40
CA GLU A 679 -68.80 -58.95 74.99
C GLU A 679 -69.50 -59.88 74.00
N SER A 680 -69.53 -61.18 74.27
CA SER A 680 -70.21 -62.15 73.40
C SER A 680 -70.65 -63.40 74.16
N VAL A 681 -71.72 -64.02 73.71
CA VAL A 681 -72.20 -65.31 74.23
C VAL A 681 -72.50 -66.25 73.07
N ASN A 682 -72.14 -67.53 73.21
CA ASN A 682 -72.51 -68.54 72.23
C ASN A 682 -73.99 -68.99 72.38
N PRO A 683 -74.58 -69.67 71.37
CA PRO A 683 -75.99 -70.05 71.39
C PRO A 683 -76.39 -70.92 72.60
N ALA A 684 -75.47 -71.76 73.11
CA ALA A 684 -75.70 -72.59 74.29
C ALA A 684 -75.88 -71.76 75.58
N THR A 685 -75.13 -70.66 75.74
CA THR A 685 -75.30 -69.72 76.86
C THR A 685 -76.60 -68.92 76.72
N ALA A 686 -76.91 -68.44 75.51
CA ALA A 686 -78.12 -67.66 75.24
C ALA A 686 -79.42 -68.46 75.55
N ALA A 687 -79.43 -69.77 75.27
CA ALA A 687 -80.56 -70.64 75.56
C ALA A 687 -80.76 -70.93 77.06
N ARG A 688 -79.71 -70.84 77.89
CA ARG A 688 -79.75 -71.21 79.32
C ARG A 688 -79.94 -70.05 80.29
N THR A 689 -79.58 -68.83 79.88
CA THR A 689 -79.52 -67.68 80.81
C THR A 689 -80.71 -66.74 80.69
N CYS A 690 -81.68 -67.00 79.80
CA CYS A 690 -82.83 -66.11 79.50
C CYS A 690 -82.45 -64.63 79.28
N ALA A 691 -81.17 -64.37 79.02
CA ALA A 691 -80.65 -63.09 78.60
C ALA A 691 -80.91 -63.03 77.09
N SER A 692 -82.01 -62.38 76.72
CA SER A 692 -82.13 -61.83 75.37
C SER A 692 -80.84 -61.04 75.10
N PRO A 693 -80.09 -61.29 74.02
CA PRO A 693 -79.27 -60.23 73.47
C PRO A 693 -80.26 -59.09 73.24
N SER A 694 -80.12 -58.03 74.02
CA SER A 694 -80.81 -56.79 73.76
C SER A 694 -80.52 -56.46 72.31
N ARG A 695 -81.54 -56.62 71.47
CA ARG A 695 -81.52 -56.11 70.11
C ARG A 695 -81.11 -54.66 70.22
N ALA A 696 -80.05 -54.34 69.50
CA ALA A 696 -79.59 -52.99 69.22
C ALA A 696 -80.76 -52.01 69.11
N PRO A 697 -80.61 -50.77 69.58
CA PRO A 697 -81.28 -49.67 68.93
C PRO A 697 -80.75 -49.60 67.49
N SER A 698 -81.46 -50.28 66.60
CA SER A 698 -81.54 -49.97 65.19
C SER A 698 -82.40 -48.72 65.02
N ALA A 699 -81.94 -47.78 64.17
CA ALA A 699 -82.62 -46.60 63.58
C ALA A 699 -81.89 -45.29 63.92
N GLY A 700 -81.56 -44.38 62.99
CA GLY A 700 -81.89 -44.26 61.57
C GLY A 700 -80.65 -44.15 60.68
N SER A 701 -80.69 -44.38 59.36
CA SER A 701 -81.62 -43.81 58.38
C SER A 701 -81.75 -42.27 58.48
N ARG A 702 -80.71 -41.58 58.02
CA ARG A 702 -80.81 -40.34 57.23
C ARG A 702 -79.70 -40.43 56.17
N SER A 703 -79.90 -41.04 55.01
CA SER A 703 -80.64 -40.48 53.87
C SER A 703 -80.55 -38.95 53.82
N GLY A 704 -79.80 -38.48 52.81
CA GLY A 704 -80.44 -37.65 51.79
C GLY A 704 -80.55 -36.17 52.10
N ALA A 705 -79.94 -35.43 51.18
CA ALA A 705 -80.30 -34.08 50.76
C ALA A 705 -80.08 -32.99 51.81
N GLY A 706 -79.35 -31.92 51.50
CA GLY A 706 -79.36 -31.23 50.22
C GLY A 706 -79.98 -29.85 50.43
N ALA A 707 -79.95 -29.08 49.34
CA ALA A 707 -80.27 -27.66 49.26
C ALA A 707 -79.20 -26.77 49.89
N GLY A 708 -78.69 -25.77 49.20
CA GLY A 708 -79.07 -25.18 47.91
C GLY A 708 -78.16 -23.95 47.78
N THR A 709 -77.83 -23.46 46.60
CA THR A 709 -78.72 -23.20 45.47
C THR A 709 -77.80 -22.92 44.28
N ALA A 710 -78.10 -23.53 43.13
CA ALA A 710 -78.52 -22.83 41.91
C ALA A 710 -77.39 -22.07 41.18
N ALA A 711 -77.19 -22.19 39.87
CA ALA A 711 -77.94 -22.89 38.84
C ALA A 711 -77.14 -22.85 37.53
N ARG A 712 -77.61 -23.70 36.59
CA ARG A 712 -77.67 -23.48 35.14
C ARG A 712 -76.33 -23.67 34.39
N SER A 713 -76.22 -24.80 33.67
CA SER A 713 -76.67 -25.00 32.27
C SER A 713 -75.59 -24.52 31.32
N SER A 714 -74.79 -25.42 30.76
CA SER A 714 -75.05 -26.16 29.52
C SER A 714 -74.39 -25.50 28.32
N LEU A 715 -73.72 -26.35 27.54
CA LEU A 715 -73.43 -26.24 26.10
C LEU A 715 -72.21 -25.43 25.67
N SER A 716 -71.25 -26.23 25.21
CA SER A 716 -70.74 -26.28 23.84
C SER A 716 -69.62 -25.36 23.40
N SER A 717 -68.65 -26.05 22.80
CA SER A 717 -67.83 -25.71 21.63
C SER A 717 -66.70 -24.69 21.77
N SER A 718 -65.51 -25.22 21.50
CA SER A 718 -64.33 -24.66 20.79
C SER A 718 -64.65 -23.55 19.76
N PRO A 719 -63.67 -22.86 19.14
CA PRO A 719 -62.20 -23.04 19.18
C PRO A 719 -61.37 -21.73 19.23
N CYS A 720 -60.03 -21.91 19.20
CA CYS A 720 -58.98 -21.01 18.66
C CYS A 720 -58.97 -19.52 19.02
N SER A 721 -57.94 -19.09 19.75
CA SER A 721 -57.55 -17.68 19.87
C SER A 721 -56.17 -17.41 19.24
N SER A 722 -56.19 -16.53 18.24
CA SER A 722 -55.06 -15.77 17.74
C SER A 722 -54.91 -14.45 18.51
N SER A 723 -53.70 -13.91 18.44
CA SER A 723 -53.30 -12.50 18.58
C SER A 723 -53.40 -11.81 19.96
N SER A 724 -52.24 -11.23 20.32
CA SER A 724 -51.94 -10.14 21.27
C SER A 724 -52.92 -8.93 21.19
N PRO A 725 -52.79 -7.83 21.97
CA PRO A 725 -51.73 -7.44 22.92
C PRO A 725 -52.23 -6.77 24.24
N ARG A 726 -51.28 -6.18 24.99
CA ARG A 726 -51.40 -4.97 25.87
C ARG A 726 -51.63 -5.21 27.40
N PRO A 727 -51.48 -4.17 28.28
CA PRO A 727 -50.48 -4.01 29.37
C PRO A 727 -51.17 -3.91 30.77
N PRO A 728 -50.84 -3.04 31.79
CA PRO A 728 -49.63 -2.32 32.27
C PRO A 728 -49.40 -2.33 33.84
N ALA A 729 -48.36 -1.58 34.28
CA ALA A 729 -48.22 -0.77 35.53
C ALA A 729 -47.97 -1.48 36.91
N ALA A 730 -47.28 -0.92 37.93
CA ALA A 730 -47.11 0.49 38.34
C ALA A 730 -45.96 0.76 39.37
N THR A 731 -45.52 2.05 39.44
CA THR A 731 -45.10 2.90 40.61
C THR A 731 -43.80 2.63 41.42
N SER A 732 -43.00 3.59 41.93
CA SER A 732 -43.16 5.04 42.26
C SER A 732 -41.83 5.82 42.52
N ARG A 733 -41.86 7.17 42.31
CA ARG A 733 -41.24 8.32 43.06
C ARG A 733 -39.68 8.48 43.14
N ALA A 734 -39.02 9.66 43.13
CA ALA A 734 -39.38 11.10 43.22
C ALA A 734 -38.23 12.06 42.71
N ALA A 735 -38.62 13.32 42.41
CA ALA A 735 -37.97 14.67 42.27
C ALA A 735 -36.45 14.90 42.57
N CYS A 736 -35.72 15.96 42.16
CA CYS A 736 -35.98 17.34 41.68
C CYS A 736 -34.67 18.01 41.14
N ALA A 737 -34.77 19.02 40.26
CA ALA A 737 -33.95 20.25 40.01
C ALA A 737 -32.39 20.23 40.13
N THR A 738 -31.50 20.94 39.39
CA THR A 738 -31.47 22.26 38.72
C THR A 738 -30.12 22.40 37.97
N SER A 739 -29.99 23.28 36.97
CA SER A 739 -28.72 23.68 36.29
C SER A 739 -28.08 24.93 36.96
N PRO A 740 -27.06 25.67 36.42
CA PRO A 740 -25.95 25.38 35.49
C PRO A 740 -24.59 26.02 35.93
N SER A 741 -23.58 26.01 35.04
CA SER A 741 -22.63 27.12 34.72
C SER A 741 -21.11 26.96 34.91
N ALA A 742 -20.44 27.50 33.89
CA ALA A 742 -19.03 27.69 33.53
C ALA A 742 -18.02 28.10 34.62
N THR A 743 -16.72 27.84 34.38
CA THR A 743 -15.67 28.89 34.43
C THR A 743 -14.42 28.50 33.60
N ARG A 744 -13.75 29.54 33.10
CA ARG A 744 -12.62 29.67 32.16
C ARG A 744 -11.35 30.08 32.95
N TRP A 745 -10.18 30.20 32.27
CA TRP A 745 -8.88 30.81 32.68
C TRP A 745 -7.80 29.81 33.16
N ARG A 746 -6.48 29.96 32.93
CA ARG A 746 -5.62 30.93 32.22
C ARG A 746 -4.23 30.33 31.96
N SER A 747 -3.51 31.01 31.05
CA SER A 747 -2.07 31.12 30.76
C SER A 747 -1.07 30.97 31.93
N SER A 748 0.16 30.49 31.66
CA SER A 748 1.36 31.34 31.45
C SER A 748 2.71 30.58 31.54
N SER A 749 3.50 30.68 30.45
CA SER A 749 4.94 30.99 30.34
C SER A 749 6.01 30.61 31.40
N ARG A 750 7.18 30.22 30.83
CA ARG A 750 8.58 30.66 31.09
C ARG A 750 9.59 29.67 31.74
N SER A 751 10.64 29.43 30.94
CA SER A 751 12.10 29.42 31.25
C SER A 751 12.66 28.45 32.30
N SER A 752 13.64 27.63 31.89
CA SER A 752 15.08 27.73 32.27
C SER A 752 15.79 26.38 32.18
N SER A 753 16.89 26.31 31.43
CA SER A 753 17.94 25.27 31.48
C SER A 753 18.89 25.51 32.68
N PRO A 754 19.96 24.72 32.89
CA PRO A 754 20.10 23.28 33.20
C PRO A 754 20.80 23.09 34.59
N PRO A 755 21.33 21.91 35.00
CA PRO A 755 22.73 21.58 34.65
C PRO A 755 23.10 20.06 34.56
N SER A 756 24.26 19.84 33.92
CA SER A 756 25.25 18.76 34.01
C SER A 756 24.98 17.46 34.81
N ALA A 757 25.22 16.32 34.16
CA ALA A 757 25.74 15.12 34.82
C ALA A 757 26.72 14.34 33.90
N THR A 758 27.86 14.04 34.50
CA THR A 758 29.05 13.34 34.04
C THR A 758 28.80 11.83 33.85
N SER A 759 29.35 11.21 32.80
CA SER A 759 29.84 9.83 32.91
C SER A 759 30.92 9.49 31.89
N CYS A 760 32.10 9.19 32.43
CA CYS A 760 33.21 8.47 31.81
C CYS A 760 32.79 7.17 31.10
N ALA A 761 33.45 6.83 29.98
CA ALA A 761 34.27 5.60 29.89
C ALA A 761 34.94 5.40 28.51
N ARG A 762 36.28 5.26 28.58
CA ARG A 762 37.17 4.35 27.83
C ARG A 762 37.51 4.65 26.36
N ARG A 763 38.68 5.29 26.22
CA ARG A 763 39.65 5.08 25.13
C ARG A 763 40.35 3.72 25.28
N TRP A 764 40.58 3.04 24.16
CA TRP A 764 41.68 2.08 23.96
C TRP A 764 42.46 2.52 22.70
N PRO A 765 43.81 2.47 22.68
CA PRO A 765 44.64 2.88 21.55
C PRO A 765 44.94 1.70 20.58
N PRO A 766 45.48 1.97 19.38
CA PRO A 766 45.71 0.96 18.35
C PRO A 766 47.08 0.28 18.51
N SER A 767 47.15 -1.01 18.22
CA SER A 767 48.39 -1.74 17.98
C SER A 767 48.54 -2.01 16.48
N ALA A 768 49.56 -1.41 15.89
CA ALA A 768 50.14 -1.84 14.63
C ALA A 768 50.95 -3.13 14.82
N ALA A 769 50.92 -4.05 13.85
CA ALA A 769 52.10 -4.78 13.37
C ALA A 769 51.77 -5.74 12.21
N ARG A 770 52.61 -5.64 11.17
CA ARG A 770 52.88 -6.52 10.03
C ARG A 770 52.06 -6.36 8.77
#